data_AF-A0A6G1XFD6-F1
#
_entry.id   AF-A0A6G1XFD6-F1
#
_cell.length_a   1.000
_cell.length_b   1.000
_cell.length_c   1.000
_cell.angle_alpha   90.00
_cell.angle_beta   90.00
_cell.angle_gamma   90.00
#
_symmetry.space_group_name_H-M   'P 1'
#
loop_
_entity.id
_entity.type
_entity.pdbx_description
1 polymer ?
#
loop_
_entity_poly.entity_id
_entity_poly.type
_entity_poly.pdbx_seq_one_letter_code
_entity_poly.pdbx_strand_id
1 'polypeptide(L)'
;MNKIFKVIWNPATGSYTVASETAKSRGKKSGRSKLLISALVAGGLLSSFGASADNYTGQPTDYGDGSAGDGWVAIGKGAKANTFMNTSGASTALGYDAIAEGEYSSAIGSKTLATGGASMAFGVSAKAMGDRSVALGASSVANGDRSMAFGRYAKTNGFTSLAIGDSSLADGEKTIALGNTAKAYEIMSIALGDNANASKEYAMALGASSKAGGADSLAFGRKSTANSTGSLAIGADSSSSNDNAIAIGNKTQALGVNSMALGNASQASGESSIALGNTSEASEQNAIALGQGSIASKVNSIALGSNSLSSGENAIALGEGSAAGGSNSLAFGSQSRANGNDSVAIGVGAAAATDNSVAIGAGSTTDASNTVSVGNSATKRKIVNMAAGAISNTSTDAINGSQLYTISDSVAKRLGGGATVGSDGTVTAVSYALRSGTYNNVGDALSGIDNNTLQWNKTAGAFSANHGANATNKITNVAKGTVSATSTDVVNGSQLYDLQQDALLWNGTAFSAAHGTEATSKITNVTAGNLTAGSTDAVNGSQLKTTNDNVTTNTTNIATNTTNITNLTDAVNGLGDDSLLWNKAAGAFSAAHGTEATSKITNVTAGNLTAGSTDAVNGSQLKTTNDNVTTNTTNIATNTTNITNLTDAVNGLGDDSLLWNK
;
A
#
# COMPACT_ATOMS: atom_id res chain seq x y z
N MET A 1 54.63 2.85 -68.95
CA MET A 1 54.68 3.42 -67.59
C MET A 1 53.37 3.08 -66.92
N ASN A 2 53.37 2.30 -65.84
CA ASN A 2 52.13 1.89 -65.19
C ASN A 2 51.85 2.83 -64.02
N LYS A 3 50.70 3.53 -64.06
CA LYS A 3 50.21 4.31 -62.93
C LYS A 3 49.51 3.36 -61.95
N ILE A 4 49.88 3.41 -60.68
CA ILE A 4 49.15 2.74 -59.60
C ILE A 4 48.36 3.83 -58.87
N PHE A 5 47.07 3.60 -58.69
CA PHE A 5 46.18 4.49 -57.95
C PHE A 5 45.90 3.87 -56.58
N LYS A 6 46.04 4.66 -55.52
CA LYS A 6 45.67 4.24 -54.17
C LYS A 6 44.60 5.20 -53.63
N VAL A 7 43.51 4.62 -53.15
CA VAL A 7 42.46 5.36 -52.46
C VAL A 7 42.89 5.51 -51.00
N ILE A 8 42.90 6.73 -50.50
CA ILE A 8 43.32 7.05 -49.13
C ILE A 8 42.19 7.82 -48.44
N TRP A 9 41.83 7.39 -47.23
CA TRP A 9 40.87 8.09 -46.38
C TRP A 9 41.53 9.32 -45.76
N ASN A 10 40.93 10.50 -45.94
CA ASN A 10 41.39 11.72 -45.28
C ASN A 10 40.51 12.03 -44.06
N PRO A 11 40.99 11.81 -42.82
CA PRO A 11 40.21 12.06 -41.62
C PRO A 11 39.89 13.55 -41.37
N ALA A 12 40.63 14.49 -41.99
CA ALA A 12 40.36 15.92 -41.87
C ALA A 12 39.21 16.42 -42.77
N THR A 13 38.85 15.68 -43.82
CA THR A 13 37.78 16.05 -44.76
C THR A 13 36.64 15.03 -44.85
N GLY A 14 36.72 13.92 -44.11
CA GLY A 14 35.70 12.86 -44.10
C GLY A 14 35.48 12.20 -45.46
N SER A 15 36.50 12.17 -46.32
CA SER A 15 36.36 11.76 -47.71
C SER A 15 37.54 10.93 -48.23
N TYR A 16 37.26 10.05 -49.19
CA TYR A 16 38.26 9.26 -49.90
C TYR A 16 38.86 10.08 -51.05
N THR A 17 40.20 10.21 -51.06
CA THR A 17 40.93 10.89 -52.13
C THR A 17 41.79 9.90 -52.89
N VAL A 18 41.87 10.03 -54.22
CA VAL A 18 42.71 9.18 -55.08
C VAL A 18 44.07 9.85 -55.30
N ALA A 19 45.14 9.23 -54.80
CA ALA A 19 46.51 9.66 -55.07
C ALA A 19 47.16 8.74 -56.11
N SER A 20 47.84 9.33 -57.11
CA SER A 20 48.65 8.60 -58.10
C SER A 20 50.13 8.77 -57.80
N GLU A 21 50.84 7.68 -57.53
CA GLU A 21 52.29 7.70 -57.25
C GLU A 21 53.08 7.18 -58.47
N THR A 22 54.19 7.85 -58.80
CA THR A 22 55.04 7.46 -59.93
C THR A 22 56.17 6.54 -59.45
N ALA A 23 55.86 5.24 -59.30
CA ALA A 23 56.82 4.25 -58.81
C ALA A 23 57.99 4.00 -59.80
N LYS A 24 59.24 4.07 -59.30
CA LYS A 24 60.43 3.65 -60.06
C LYS A 24 60.42 2.13 -60.28
N SER A 25 60.49 1.71 -61.53
CA SER A 25 60.65 0.30 -61.92
C SER A 25 61.93 -0.30 -61.33
N ARG A 26 61.79 -1.31 -60.45
CA ARG A 26 62.92 -2.16 -60.03
C ARG A 26 62.99 -3.37 -60.96
N GLY A 27 63.95 -3.34 -61.89
CA GLY A 27 64.15 -4.41 -62.86
C GLY A 27 64.53 -5.74 -62.22
N LYS A 28 64.00 -6.85 -62.76
CA LYS A 28 64.48 -8.20 -62.44
C LYS A 28 65.92 -8.37 -62.90
N LYS A 29 66.80 -8.91 -62.04
CA LYS A 29 68.18 -9.28 -62.43
C LYS A 29 68.13 -10.33 -63.54
N SER A 30 68.72 -10.00 -64.69
CA SER A 30 68.96 -10.93 -65.80
C SER A 30 70.32 -11.58 -65.62
N GLY A 31 70.34 -12.90 -65.38
CA GLY A 31 71.55 -13.71 -65.42
C GLY A 31 71.71 -14.38 -66.79
N ARG A 32 72.20 -13.64 -67.79
CA ARG A 32 72.64 -14.24 -69.06
C ARG A 32 74.12 -14.59 -68.98
N SER A 33 74.45 -15.88 -69.02
CA SER A 33 75.81 -16.31 -69.37
C SER A 33 76.12 -15.90 -70.81
N LYS A 34 77.36 -15.44 -71.02
CA LYS A 34 77.87 -15.06 -72.33
C LYS A 34 78.11 -16.32 -73.17
N LEU A 35 77.64 -16.33 -74.41
CA LEU A 35 78.38 -16.95 -75.52
C LEU A 35 78.68 -15.87 -76.55
N LEU A 36 79.91 -15.89 -77.06
CA LEU A 36 80.38 -14.98 -78.10
C LEU A 36 79.73 -15.37 -79.43
N ILE A 37 79.20 -14.38 -80.14
CA ILE A 37 78.95 -14.47 -81.58
C ILE A 37 80.08 -13.69 -82.26
N SER A 38 80.86 -14.37 -83.08
CA SER A 38 81.77 -13.77 -84.05
C SER A 38 81.20 -13.93 -85.47
N ALA A 39 81.45 -12.91 -86.30
CA ALA A 39 81.06 -12.80 -87.71
C ALA A 39 81.54 -14.05 -88.53
N LEU A 40 80.72 -14.66 -89.39
CA LEU A 40 80.21 -14.22 -90.72
C LEU A 40 81.27 -14.29 -91.83
N VAL A 41 80.83 -14.64 -93.06
CA VAL A 41 81.57 -14.67 -94.35
C VAL A 41 82.42 -15.95 -94.54
N ALA A 42 82.33 -16.73 -95.62
CA ALA A 42 81.30 -16.84 -96.67
C ALA A 42 81.46 -18.16 -97.46
N GLY A 43 80.40 -18.56 -98.17
CA GLY A 43 80.50 -19.30 -99.43
C GLY A 43 80.35 -20.83 -99.37
N GLY A 44 79.51 -21.35 -100.28
CA GLY A 44 79.69 -22.72 -100.81
C GLY A 44 78.61 -23.75 -100.44
N LEU A 45 77.65 -23.90 -101.36
CA LEU A 45 76.97 -25.15 -101.73
C LEU A 45 76.10 -25.90 -100.71
N LEU A 46 75.04 -26.50 -101.28
CA LEU A 46 74.13 -27.43 -100.62
C LEU A 46 74.90 -28.70 -100.20
N SER A 47 75.21 -28.83 -98.92
CA SER A 47 75.60 -30.10 -98.30
C SER A 47 74.58 -30.46 -97.22
N SER A 48 74.18 -31.74 -97.21
CA SER A 48 73.37 -32.29 -96.14
C SER A 48 74.08 -32.11 -94.81
N PHE A 49 73.42 -31.51 -93.83
CA PHE A 49 73.89 -31.59 -92.44
C PHE A 49 73.82 -33.06 -92.03
N GLY A 50 74.99 -33.71 -92.06
CA GLY A 50 75.13 -35.06 -91.55
C GLY A 50 74.81 -35.09 -90.07
N ALA A 51 73.65 -35.64 -89.73
CA ALA A 51 73.59 -36.45 -88.52
C ALA A 51 74.62 -37.57 -88.73
N SER A 52 75.65 -37.64 -87.89
CA SER A 52 76.63 -38.73 -87.90
C SER A 52 75.97 -40.00 -87.34
N ALA A 53 75.05 -40.56 -88.13
CA ALA A 53 74.58 -41.91 -87.97
C ALA A 53 75.67 -42.82 -88.55
N ASP A 54 76.62 -43.21 -87.70
CA ASP A 54 77.50 -44.34 -88.02
C ASP A 54 76.62 -45.56 -88.35
N ASN A 55 77.07 -46.42 -89.27
CA ASN A 55 76.31 -47.54 -89.86
C ASN A 55 75.92 -48.69 -88.89
N TYR A 56 75.78 -48.42 -87.59
CA TYR A 56 75.12 -49.30 -86.64
C TYR A 56 73.61 -49.26 -86.88
N THR A 57 73.16 -50.11 -87.82
CA THR A 57 71.74 -50.46 -87.93
C THR A 57 71.24 -50.97 -86.58
N GLY A 58 70.17 -50.35 -86.07
CA GLY A 58 69.48 -50.85 -84.89
C GLY A 58 69.03 -52.28 -85.14
N GLN A 59 69.10 -53.12 -84.10
CA GLN A 59 68.75 -54.53 -84.21
C GLN A 59 67.24 -54.69 -83.95
N PRO A 60 66.49 -55.40 -84.81
CA PRO A 60 65.18 -55.87 -84.42
C PRO A 60 65.31 -56.93 -83.32
N THR A 61 64.35 -56.98 -82.41
CA THR A 61 64.22 -58.05 -81.43
C THR A 61 63.23 -59.12 -81.92
N ASP A 62 63.76 -60.19 -82.52
CA ASP A 62 63.02 -61.41 -82.82
C ASP A 62 62.82 -62.24 -81.54
N TYR A 63 61.59 -62.68 -81.29
CA TYR A 63 61.21 -63.49 -80.12
C TYR A 63 61.02 -64.98 -80.44
N GLY A 64 61.40 -65.42 -81.64
CA GLY A 64 61.52 -66.83 -82.02
C GLY A 64 60.58 -67.30 -83.13
N ASP A 65 60.03 -66.39 -83.97
CA ASP A 65 59.18 -66.76 -85.12
C ASP A 65 59.92 -66.68 -86.48
N GLY A 66 61.10 -66.04 -86.51
CA GLY A 66 61.98 -65.99 -87.68
C GLY A 66 61.66 -64.87 -88.68
N SER A 67 60.79 -63.90 -88.35
CA SER A 67 60.61 -62.70 -89.18
C SER A 67 60.39 -61.42 -88.37
N ALA A 68 61.41 -60.56 -88.40
CA ALA A 68 61.47 -59.27 -87.68
C ALA A 68 60.48 -58.17 -88.13
N GLY A 69 59.50 -58.49 -88.97
CA GLY A 69 58.39 -57.64 -89.42
C GLY A 69 58.75 -56.30 -90.13
N ASP A 70 57.77 -55.73 -90.81
CA ASP A 70 57.89 -54.45 -91.51
C ASP A 70 57.15 -53.35 -90.73
N GLY A 71 57.84 -52.61 -89.85
CA GLY A 71 57.21 -51.52 -89.09
C GLY A 71 58.05 -50.74 -88.07
N TRP A 72 59.29 -51.13 -87.81
CA TRP A 72 60.10 -50.57 -86.71
C TRP A 72 61.11 -49.52 -87.17
N VAL A 73 61.46 -48.59 -86.27
CA VAL A 73 62.54 -47.60 -86.48
C VAL A 73 63.46 -47.62 -85.27
N ALA A 74 64.71 -48.08 -85.43
CA ALA A 74 65.72 -48.08 -84.36
C ALA A 74 66.98 -47.31 -84.82
N ILE A 75 67.23 -46.15 -84.20
CA ILE A 75 68.32 -45.22 -84.58
C ILE A 75 69.15 -44.85 -83.35
N GLY A 76 70.40 -45.29 -83.32
CA GLY A 76 71.36 -44.98 -82.25
C GLY A 76 72.02 -46.21 -81.63
N LYS A 77 73.20 -46.04 -81.04
CA LYS A 77 73.92 -47.14 -80.37
C LYS A 77 73.08 -47.70 -79.22
N GLY A 78 72.82 -49.01 -79.25
CA GLY A 78 72.02 -49.70 -78.23
C GLY A 78 70.51 -49.50 -78.39
N ALA A 79 70.05 -48.81 -79.44
CA ALA A 79 68.63 -48.63 -79.70
C ALA A 79 67.96 -49.98 -80.09
N LYS A 80 66.78 -50.25 -79.52
CA LYS A 80 65.95 -51.43 -79.81
C LYS A 80 64.52 -51.00 -80.10
N ALA A 81 63.97 -51.49 -81.20
CA ALA A 81 62.56 -51.37 -81.55
C ALA A 81 62.05 -52.76 -81.98
N ASN A 82 60.78 -53.06 -81.73
CA ASN A 82 60.19 -54.36 -82.05
C ASN A 82 59.02 -54.28 -83.04
N THR A 83 58.67 -55.45 -83.56
CA THR A 83 57.43 -55.70 -84.29
C THR A 83 56.60 -56.70 -83.50
N PHE A 84 55.42 -56.27 -83.05
CA PHE A 84 54.45 -57.24 -82.57
C PHE A 84 53.92 -58.05 -83.75
N MET A 85 53.68 -59.33 -83.50
CA MET A 85 53.47 -60.30 -84.58
C MET A 85 52.30 -59.91 -85.48
N ASN A 86 52.48 -60.16 -86.77
CA ASN A 86 51.48 -60.31 -87.84
C ASN A 86 50.41 -59.22 -88.12
N THR A 87 50.32 -58.09 -87.41
CA THR A 87 49.40 -56.99 -87.82
C THR A 87 49.92 -55.57 -87.52
N SER A 88 50.37 -54.83 -88.54
CA SER A 88 50.55 -53.35 -88.60
C SER A 88 51.28 -52.59 -87.48
N GLY A 89 51.81 -53.26 -86.46
CA GLY A 89 52.42 -52.65 -85.26
C GLY A 89 53.79 -52.00 -85.54
N ALA A 90 53.87 -50.68 -85.35
CA ALA A 90 55.07 -49.89 -85.64
C ALA A 90 55.67 -49.21 -84.39
N SER A 91 56.85 -49.64 -83.94
CA SER A 91 57.55 -49.03 -82.78
C SER A 91 58.75 -48.17 -83.20
N THR A 92 59.07 -47.12 -82.42
CA THR A 92 60.15 -46.17 -82.74
C THR A 92 61.08 -45.96 -81.54
N ALA A 93 62.37 -46.31 -81.69
CA ALA A 93 63.44 -46.02 -80.74
C ALA A 93 64.51 -45.11 -81.37
N LEU A 94 64.71 -43.92 -80.79
CA LEU A 94 65.64 -42.91 -81.30
C LEU A 94 66.54 -42.38 -80.18
N GLY A 95 67.78 -42.86 -80.10
CA GLY A 95 68.80 -42.37 -79.17
C GLY A 95 69.71 -43.47 -78.60
N TYR A 96 70.69 -43.04 -77.79
CA TYR A 96 71.62 -43.95 -77.10
C TYR A 96 70.88 -44.78 -76.04
N ASP A 97 70.93 -46.11 -76.12
CA ASP A 97 70.20 -47.07 -75.27
C ASP A 97 68.66 -46.81 -75.21
N ALA A 98 68.05 -46.33 -76.30
CA ALA A 98 66.59 -46.15 -76.39
C ALA A 98 65.88 -47.48 -76.69
N ILE A 99 64.84 -47.85 -75.93
CA ILE A 99 64.15 -49.14 -76.06
C ILE A 99 62.65 -48.90 -76.22
N ALA A 100 62.08 -49.31 -77.36
CA ALA A 100 60.65 -49.31 -77.66
C ALA A 100 60.19 -50.77 -77.87
N GLU A 101 59.57 -51.34 -76.84
CA GLU A 101 59.18 -52.75 -76.77
C GLU A 101 57.65 -52.95 -76.66
N GLY A 102 56.84 -51.88 -76.70
CA GLY A 102 55.38 -51.94 -76.77
C GLY A 102 54.81 -51.77 -78.19
N GLU A 103 53.66 -52.39 -78.50
CA GLU A 103 53.00 -52.27 -79.81
C GLU A 103 52.64 -50.80 -80.07
N TYR A 104 53.01 -50.21 -81.21
CA TYR A 104 52.87 -48.75 -81.45
C TYR A 104 53.64 -47.82 -80.48
N SER A 105 54.62 -48.32 -79.73
CA SER A 105 55.36 -47.50 -78.74
C SER A 105 56.42 -46.57 -79.36
N SER A 106 56.77 -45.51 -78.65
CA SER A 106 57.82 -44.56 -79.05
C SER A 106 58.75 -44.21 -77.88
N ALA A 107 60.05 -44.47 -78.01
CA ALA A 107 61.10 -44.13 -77.06
C ALA A 107 62.14 -43.20 -77.70
N ILE A 108 62.13 -41.92 -77.35
CA ILE A 108 62.98 -40.90 -77.99
C ILE A 108 63.87 -40.21 -76.94
N GLY A 109 65.18 -40.41 -77.07
CA GLY A 109 66.22 -39.79 -76.25
C GLY A 109 67.18 -40.82 -75.66
N SER A 110 67.94 -40.43 -74.64
CA SER A 110 68.97 -41.31 -74.07
C SER A 110 68.42 -42.17 -72.95
N LYS A 111 68.62 -43.50 -73.00
CA LYS A 111 68.16 -44.47 -71.99
C LYS A 111 66.65 -44.48 -71.76
N THR A 112 65.86 -44.04 -72.75
CA THR A 112 64.40 -44.02 -72.67
C THR A 112 63.83 -45.42 -72.91
N LEU A 113 62.76 -45.77 -72.19
CA LEU A 113 62.14 -47.10 -72.22
C LEU A 113 60.63 -46.97 -72.40
N ALA A 114 60.07 -47.50 -73.49
CA ALA A 114 58.63 -47.54 -73.76
C ALA A 114 58.19 -48.99 -73.95
N THR A 115 57.60 -49.62 -72.92
CA THR A 115 57.25 -51.06 -72.95
C THR A 115 55.74 -51.32 -73.01
N GLY A 116 54.90 -50.35 -72.65
CA GLY A 116 53.44 -50.50 -72.75
C GLY A 116 52.93 -50.31 -74.18
N GLY A 117 51.83 -50.96 -74.53
CA GLY A 117 51.19 -50.81 -75.85
C GLY A 117 50.72 -49.38 -76.07
N ALA A 118 51.15 -48.76 -77.17
CA ALA A 118 50.98 -47.36 -77.56
C ALA A 118 51.53 -46.34 -76.53
N SER A 119 52.57 -46.74 -75.79
CA SER A 119 53.25 -45.86 -74.82
C SER A 119 54.28 -44.92 -75.47
N MET A 120 54.53 -43.77 -74.84
CA MET A 120 55.45 -42.75 -75.34
C MET A 120 56.43 -42.28 -74.25
N ALA A 121 57.72 -42.59 -74.40
CA ALA A 121 58.80 -42.11 -73.53
C ALA A 121 59.68 -41.08 -74.27
N PHE A 122 59.86 -39.88 -73.72
CA PHE A 122 60.64 -38.81 -74.33
C PHE A 122 61.56 -38.11 -73.31
N GLY A 123 62.86 -38.06 -73.56
CA GLY A 123 63.81 -37.30 -72.73
C GLY A 123 65.11 -38.05 -72.41
N VAL A 124 65.50 -38.08 -71.13
CA VAL A 124 66.68 -38.84 -70.68
C VAL A 124 66.26 -39.73 -69.53
N SER A 125 66.43 -41.04 -69.66
CA SER A 125 65.98 -42.06 -68.70
C SER A 125 64.46 -42.04 -68.43
N ALA A 126 63.65 -41.50 -69.35
CA ALA A 126 62.19 -41.53 -69.26
C ALA A 126 61.66 -42.97 -69.47
N LYS A 127 60.65 -43.38 -68.70
CA LYS A 127 60.07 -44.73 -68.76
C LYS A 127 58.55 -44.67 -68.90
N ALA A 128 57.99 -45.17 -69.99
CA ALA A 128 56.56 -45.33 -70.20
C ALA A 128 56.23 -46.83 -70.23
N MET A 129 55.79 -47.37 -69.09
CA MET A 129 55.67 -48.81 -68.87
C MET A 129 54.22 -49.32 -68.96
N GLY A 130 53.23 -48.48 -68.65
CA GLY A 130 51.81 -48.84 -68.79
C GLY A 130 51.27 -48.66 -70.20
N ASP A 131 50.19 -49.34 -70.55
CA ASP A 131 49.52 -49.24 -71.84
C ASP A 131 48.96 -47.84 -72.08
N ARG A 132 49.26 -47.23 -73.23
CA ARG A 132 48.90 -45.84 -73.60
C ARG A 132 49.43 -44.80 -72.62
N SER A 133 50.51 -45.13 -71.89
CA SER A 133 51.15 -44.21 -70.95
C SER A 133 52.11 -43.23 -71.65
N VAL A 134 52.34 -42.07 -71.04
CA VAL A 134 53.24 -41.03 -71.56
C VAL A 134 54.20 -40.60 -70.48
N ALA A 135 55.51 -40.65 -70.74
CA ALA A 135 56.56 -40.18 -69.84
C ALA A 135 57.47 -39.19 -70.57
N LEU A 136 57.34 -37.90 -70.27
CA LEU A 136 58.08 -36.83 -70.95
C LEU A 136 58.88 -35.99 -69.95
N GLY A 137 60.20 -36.16 -69.93
CA GLY A 137 61.09 -35.49 -68.99
C GLY A 137 62.38 -36.25 -68.70
N ALA A 138 63.25 -35.66 -67.89
CA ALA A 138 64.43 -36.37 -67.37
C ALA A 138 64.02 -37.28 -66.20
N SER A 139 64.19 -38.58 -66.36
CA SER A 139 63.81 -39.61 -65.37
C SER A 139 62.32 -39.61 -64.98
N SER A 140 61.43 -39.16 -65.87
CA SER A 140 59.98 -39.30 -65.70
C SER A 140 59.56 -40.76 -65.85
N VAL A 141 58.61 -41.24 -65.05
CA VAL A 141 58.17 -42.65 -65.04
C VAL A 141 56.65 -42.74 -65.04
N ALA A 142 56.07 -43.40 -66.05
CA ALA A 142 54.65 -43.66 -66.15
C ALA A 142 54.37 -45.17 -66.15
N ASN A 143 54.04 -45.71 -64.97
CA ASN A 143 53.83 -47.14 -64.78
C ASN A 143 52.37 -47.58 -65.01
N GLY A 144 51.40 -46.73 -64.68
CA GLY A 144 49.98 -47.08 -64.81
C GLY A 144 49.48 -46.94 -66.26
N ASP A 145 48.53 -47.78 -66.66
CA ASP A 145 47.91 -47.65 -67.98
C ASP A 145 47.15 -46.33 -68.11
N ARG A 146 47.21 -45.73 -69.29
CA ARG A 146 46.66 -44.41 -69.64
C ARG A 146 47.18 -43.28 -68.76
N SER A 147 48.29 -43.50 -68.04
CA SER A 147 48.87 -42.50 -67.15
C SER A 147 49.89 -41.60 -67.85
N MET A 148 50.09 -40.40 -67.32
CA MET A 148 50.88 -39.34 -67.94
C MET A 148 51.80 -38.67 -66.94
N ALA A 149 53.12 -38.80 -67.10
CA ALA A 149 54.15 -38.19 -66.28
C ALA A 149 54.96 -37.15 -67.08
N PHE A 150 54.81 -35.87 -66.76
CA PHE A 150 55.47 -34.74 -67.42
C PHE A 150 56.39 -33.98 -66.45
N GLY A 151 57.69 -33.95 -66.71
CA GLY A 151 58.68 -33.19 -65.92
C GLY A 151 59.81 -34.06 -65.36
N ARG A 152 60.82 -33.41 -64.76
CA ARG A 152 61.97 -34.11 -64.18
C ARG A 152 61.52 -34.91 -62.95
N TYR A 153 61.82 -36.21 -62.90
CA TYR A 153 61.36 -37.14 -61.86
C TYR A 153 59.83 -37.20 -61.63
N ALA A 154 59.00 -36.71 -62.56
CA ALA A 154 57.54 -36.88 -62.47
C ALA A 154 57.20 -38.39 -62.52
N LYS A 155 56.30 -38.85 -61.64
CA LYS A 155 55.94 -40.27 -61.54
C LYS A 155 54.43 -40.49 -61.48
N THR A 156 53.91 -41.35 -62.36
CA THR A 156 52.56 -41.92 -62.26
C THR A 156 52.65 -43.43 -62.00
N ASN A 157 51.89 -43.93 -61.01
CA ASN A 157 51.76 -45.37 -60.76
C ASN A 157 50.34 -45.89 -61.06
N GLY A 158 49.29 -45.13 -60.71
CA GLY A 158 47.90 -45.59 -60.85
C GLY A 158 47.32 -45.47 -62.26
N PHE A 159 46.29 -46.26 -62.52
CA PHE A 159 45.52 -46.25 -63.77
C PHE A 159 44.91 -44.87 -64.07
N THR A 160 45.05 -44.37 -65.30
CA THR A 160 44.51 -43.08 -65.77
C THR A 160 44.91 -41.88 -64.88
N SER A 161 46.13 -41.87 -64.34
CA SER A 161 46.66 -40.79 -63.49
C SER A 161 47.50 -39.76 -64.26
N LEU A 162 47.65 -38.55 -63.72
CA LEU A 162 48.39 -37.45 -64.33
C LEU A 162 49.35 -36.80 -63.32
N ALA A 163 50.65 -36.86 -63.57
CA ALA A 163 51.67 -36.14 -62.81
C ALA A 163 52.35 -35.10 -63.72
N ILE A 164 52.35 -33.81 -63.32
CA ILE A 164 53.02 -32.72 -64.04
C ILE A 164 53.84 -31.89 -63.05
N GLY A 165 55.16 -31.81 -63.25
CA GLY A 165 56.05 -31.00 -62.42
C GLY A 165 57.36 -31.69 -62.12
N ASP A 166 58.24 -30.99 -61.39
CA ASP A 166 59.48 -31.59 -60.89
C ASP A 166 59.18 -32.43 -59.64
N SER A 167 59.49 -33.73 -59.67
CA SER A 167 59.21 -34.70 -58.61
C SER A 167 57.74 -34.80 -58.18
N SER A 168 56.79 -34.53 -59.08
CA SER A 168 55.36 -34.79 -58.83
C SER A 168 55.06 -36.30 -58.80
N LEU A 169 54.16 -36.73 -57.93
CA LEU A 169 53.75 -38.12 -57.76
C LEU A 169 52.22 -38.25 -57.81
N ALA A 170 51.71 -39.03 -58.76
CA ALA A 170 50.32 -39.46 -58.81
C ALA A 170 50.31 -41.00 -58.65
N ASP A 171 50.10 -41.45 -57.41
CA ASP A 171 50.33 -42.84 -56.98
C ASP A 171 49.08 -43.70 -57.20
N GLY A 172 47.91 -43.23 -56.73
CA GLY A 172 46.63 -43.93 -56.84
C GLY A 172 45.95 -43.78 -58.20
N GLU A 173 44.86 -44.53 -58.42
CA GLU A 173 44.09 -44.48 -59.67
C GLU A 173 43.37 -43.14 -59.87
N LYS A 174 43.28 -42.69 -61.13
CA LYS A 174 42.56 -41.47 -61.56
C LYS A 174 43.01 -40.20 -60.83
N THR A 175 44.25 -40.18 -60.34
CA THR A 175 44.83 -39.08 -59.58
C THR A 175 45.40 -37.97 -60.46
N ILE A 176 45.45 -36.76 -59.91
CA ILE A 176 46.08 -35.60 -60.57
C ILE A 176 47.06 -34.93 -59.60
N ALA A 177 48.34 -34.86 -59.96
CA ALA A 177 49.40 -34.19 -59.20
C ALA A 177 50.11 -33.15 -60.09
N LEU A 178 49.78 -31.86 -59.94
CA LEU A 178 50.33 -30.76 -60.75
C LEU A 178 51.07 -29.74 -59.86
N GLY A 179 52.40 -29.71 -59.94
CA GLY A 179 53.27 -28.83 -59.18
C GLY A 179 54.63 -29.46 -58.84
N ASN A 180 55.61 -28.65 -58.39
CA ASN A 180 56.84 -29.21 -57.84
C ASN A 180 56.51 -29.99 -56.56
N THR A 181 56.96 -31.24 -56.45
CA THR A 181 56.71 -32.14 -55.31
C THR A 181 55.23 -32.37 -54.95
N ALA A 182 54.29 -32.06 -55.85
CA ALA A 182 52.86 -32.33 -55.66
C ALA A 182 52.59 -33.83 -55.57
N LYS A 183 51.74 -34.26 -54.63
CA LYS A 183 51.50 -35.66 -54.29
C LYS A 183 50.02 -35.98 -54.19
N ALA A 184 49.53 -36.90 -55.01
CA ALA A 184 48.20 -37.47 -54.94
C ALA A 184 48.33 -38.98 -54.75
N TYR A 185 48.01 -39.49 -53.55
CA TYR A 185 48.38 -40.85 -53.13
C TYR A 185 47.32 -41.91 -53.41
N GLU A 186 46.04 -41.60 -53.20
CA GLU A 186 44.94 -42.59 -53.23
C GLU A 186 43.94 -42.27 -54.34
N ILE A 187 42.99 -43.18 -54.59
CA ILE A 187 42.02 -43.08 -55.71
C ILE A 187 41.31 -41.72 -55.79
N MET A 188 41.21 -41.17 -57.01
CA MET A 188 40.55 -39.90 -57.33
C MET A 188 41.09 -38.66 -56.58
N SER A 189 42.24 -38.76 -55.91
CA SER A 189 42.84 -37.63 -55.19
C SER A 189 43.51 -36.61 -56.13
N ILE A 190 43.46 -35.33 -55.75
CA ILE A 190 43.92 -34.20 -56.57
C ILE A 190 44.82 -33.28 -55.74
N ALA A 191 46.06 -33.08 -56.20
CA ALA A 191 47.04 -32.18 -55.61
C ALA A 191 47.51 -31.13 -56.65
N LEU A 192 47.23 -29.85 -56.40
CA LEU A 192 47.61 -28.73 -57.26
C LEU A 192 48.41 -27.70 -56.46
N GLY A 193 49.69 -27.55 -56.79
CA GLY A 193 50.57 -26.55 -56.20
C GLY A 193 51.91 -27.13 -55.75
N ASP A 194 52.84 -26.21 -55.48
CA ASP A 194 54.14 -26.49 -54.87
C ASP A 194 53.97 -27.21 -53.53
N ASN A 195 54.47 -28.45 -53.42
CA ASN A 195 54.33 -29.31 -52.23
C ASN A 195 52.87 -29.55 -51.77
N ALA A 196 51.89 -29.49 -52.68
CA ALA A 196 50.51 -29.87 -52.39
C ALA A 196 50.40 -31.39 -52.13
N ASN A 197 49.65 -31.82 -51.12
CA ASN A 197 49.56 -33.23 -50.72
C ASN A 197 48.10 -33.65 -50.47
N ALA A 198 47.56 -34.50 -51.33
CA ALA A 198 46.31 -35.22 -51.13
C ALA A 198 46.62 -36.68 -50.77
N SER A 199 46.45 -37.02 -49.49
CA SER A 199 46.95 -38.26 -48.89
C SER A 199 45.92 -39.41 -48.81
N LYS A 200 44.66 -39.15 -49.18
CA LYS A 200 43.53 -40.09 -49.05
C LYS A 200 42.56 -40.02 -50.21
N GLU A 201 41.66 -41.01 -50.30
CA GLU A 201 40.68 -41.12 -51.38
C GLU A 201 39.80 -39.87 -51.47
N TYR A 202 39.51 -39.45 -52.70
CA TYR A 202 38.75 -38.23 -53.04
C TYR A 202 39.30 -36.91 -52.44
N ALA A 203 40.46 -36.95 -51.77
CA ALA A 203 41.04 -35.78 -51.11
C ALA A 203 41.56 -34.76 -52.14
N MET A 204 41.35 -33.47 -51.87
CA MET A 204 41.66 -32.38 -52.79
C MET A 204 42.51 -31.30 -52.10
N ALA A 205 43.78 -31.20 -52.47
CA ALA A 205 44.74 -30.25 -51.93
C ALA A 205 45.14 -29.22 -53.00
N LEU A 206 44.65 -27.99 -52.90
CA LEU A 206 44.81 -26.94 -53.91
C LEU A 206 45.45 -25.69 -53.31
N GLY A 207 46.76 -25.56 -53.44
CA GLY A 207 47.56 -24.45 -52.91
C GLY A 207 49.00 -24.85 -52.58
N ALA A 208 49.90 -23.88 -52.46
CA ALA A 208 51.28 -24.17 -52.08
C ALA A 208 51.33 -24.69 -50.62
N SER A 209 51.87 -25.89 -50.43
CA SER A 209 51.88 -26.66 -49.19
C SER A 209 50.50 -26.92 -48.58
N SER A 210 49.42 -26.97 -49.38
CA SER A 210 48.12 -27.45 -48.90
C SER A 210 48.16 -28.95 -48.61
N LYS A 211 47.46 -29.41 -47.56
CA LYS A 211 47.38 -30.82 -47.17
C LYS A 211 45.94 -31.26 -46.95
N ALA A 212 45.45 -32.18 -47.78
CA ALA A 212 44.21 -32.90 -47.60
C ALA A 212 44.56 -34.33 -47.13
N GLY A 213 44.47 -34.56 -45.81
CA GLY A 213 45.01 -35.72 -45.11
C GLY A 213 44.01 -36.84 -44.81
N GLY A 214 42.71 -36.55 -44.82
CA GLY A 214 41.64 -37.53 -44.60
C GLY A 214 40.84 -37.85 -45.87
N ALA A 215 40.05 -38.92 -45.85
CA ALA A 215 39.14 -39.25 -46.96
C ALA A 215 38.12 -38.12 -47.16
N ASP A 216 37.76 -37.82 -48.41
CA ASP A 216 36.87 -36.72 -48.80
C ASP A 216 37.30 -35.32 -48.30
N SER A 217 38.55 -35.17 -47.82
CA SER A 217 39.01 -33.90 -47.25
C SER A 217 39.40 -32.88 -48.32
N LEU A 218 39.08 -31.60 -48.05
CA LEU A 218 39.24 -30.51 -49.02
C LEU A 218 40.09 -29.39 -48.40
N ALA A 219 41.30 -29.18 -48.92
CA ALA A 219 42.26 -28.18 -48.45
C ALA A 219 42.58 -27.16 -49.57
N PHE A 220 41.92 -26.00 -49.54
CA PHE A 220 42.10 -24.89 -50.48
C PHE A 220 42.89 -23.74 -49.85
N GLY A 221 44.08 -23.43 -50.36
CA GLY A 221 44.88 -22.28 -49.96
C GLY A 221 46.32 -22.60 -49.58
N ARG A 222 47.14 -21.56 -49.42
CA ARG A 222 48.55 -21.75 -49.01
C ARG A 222 48.61 -22.27 -47.58
N LYS A 223 49.19 -23.45 -47.36
CA LYS A 223 49.24 -24.14 -46.05
C LYS A 223 47.86 -24.43 -45.42
N SER A 224 46.78 -24.48 -46.20
CA SER A 224 45.50 -25.01 -45.70
C SER A 224 45.66 -26.49 -45.36
N THR A 225 45.12 -26.93 -44.23
CA THR A 225 45.24 -28.32 -43.76
C THR A 225 43.88 -28.86 -43.37
N ALA A 226 43.45 -29.95 -44.00
CA ALA A 226 42.24 -30.69 -43.68
C ALA A 226 42.66 -32.13 -43.34
N ASN A 227 42.86 -32.44 -42.05
CA ASN A 227 43.57 -33.67 -41.63
C ASN A 227 42.69 -34.92 -41.56
N SER A 228 41.37 -34.79 -41.46
CA SER A 228 40.45 -35.87 -41.07
C SER A 228 39.33 -36.09 -42.10
N THR A 229 38.49 -37.09 -41.89
CA THR A 229 37.45 -37.50 -42.85
C THR A 229 36.39 -36.41 -43.04
N GLY A 230 36.05 -36.09 -44.29
CA GLY A 230 35.08 -35.04 -44.63
C GLY A 230 35.47 -33.63 -44.17
N SER A 231 36.73 -33.41 -43.75
CA SER A 231 37.16 -32.11 -43.23
C SER A 231 37.40 -31.08 -44.34
N LEU A 232 37.01 -29.83 -44.10
CA LEU A 232 37.12 -28.72 -45.05
C LEU A 232 37.99 -27.60 -44.47
N ALA A 233 39.04 -27.20 -45.21
CA ALA A 233 39.91 -26.08 -44.85
C ALA A 233 40.09 -25.13 -46.06
N ILE A 234 39.45 -23.95 -46.02
CA ILE A 234 39.54 -22.94 -47.08
C ILE A 234 40.19 -21.67 -46.53
N GLY A 235 41.38 -21.33 -47.01
CA GLY A 235 42.10 -20.10 -46.68
C GLY A 235 43.59 -20.31 -46.48
N ALA A 236 44.35 -19.23 -46.43
CA ALA A 236 45.77 -19.33 -46.10
C ALA A 236 45.93 -19.69 -44.61
N ASP A 237 46.72 -20.71 -44.32
CA ASP A 237 46.99 -21.22 -42.96
C ASP A 237 45.71 -21.65 -42.18
N SER A 238 44.62 -22.01 -42.86
CA SER A 238 43.44 -22.61 -42.20
C SER A 238 43.71 -24.07 -41.80
N SER A 239 43.20 -24.50 -40.64
CA SER A 239 43.34 -25.87 -40.16
C SER A 239 41.99 -26.43 -39.74
N SER A 240 41.59 -27.52 -40.37
CA SER A 240 40.53 -28.40 -39.92
C SER A 240 41.16 -29.74 -39.48
N SER A 241 41.04 -30.06 -38.19
CA SER A 241 41.86 -31.10 -37.55
C SER A 241 41.12 -32.40 -37.26
N ASN A 242 39.79 -32.40 -37.28
CA ASN A 242 38.94 -33.52 -36.87
C ASN A 242 37.81 -33.78 -37.88
N ASP A 243 37.10 -34.90 -37.71
CA ASP A 243 36.10 -35.36 -38.68
C ASP A 243 34.95 -34.35 -38.86
N ASN A 244 34.55 -34.16 -40.12
CA ASN A 244 33.50 -33.23 -40.56
C ASN A 244 33.72 -31.75 -40.15
N ALA A 245 34.91 -31.39 -39.66
CA ALA A 245 35.17 -30.04 -39.19
C ALA A 245 35.41 -29.07 -40.36
N ILE A 246 34.94 -27.83 -40.24
CA ILE A 246 34.93 -26.83 -41.31
C ILE A 246 35.67 -25.56 -40.85
N ALA A 247 36.82 -25.26 -41.47
CA ALA A 247 37.63 -24.07 -41.21
C ALA A 247 37.70 -23.18 -42.46
N ILE A 248 37.06 -22.00 -42.43
CA ILE A 248 37.00 -21.09 -43.58
C ILE A 248 37.49 -19.69 -43.19
N GLY A 249 38.61 -19.26 -43.77
CA GLY A 249 39.24 -17.96 -43.54
C GLY A 249 40.76 -18.07 -43.37
N ASN A 250 41.44 -16.93 -43.22
CA ASN A 250 42.88 -16.93 -42.93
C ASN A 250 43.13 -17.27 -41.45
N LYS A 251 44.02 -18.22 -41.16
CA LYS A 251 44.37 -18.71 -39.81
C LYS A 251 43.21 -19.29 -39.00
N THR A 252 42.13 -19.68 -39.66
CA THR A 252 40.93 -20.25 -39.04
C THR A 252 41.19 -21.67 -38.55
N GLN A 253 40.68 -22.03 -37.37
CA GLN A 253 40.95 -23.31 -36.71
C GLN A 253 39.66 -24.02 -36.29
N ALA A 254 39.30 -25.10 -36.98
CA ALA A 254 38.24 -26.02 -36.57
C ALA A 254 38.90 -27.26 -35.95
N LEU A 255 38.97 -27.29 -34.62
CA LEU A 255 39.72 -28.29 -33.86
C LEU A 255 38.82 -29.35 -33.19
N GLY A 256 37.52 -29.11 -33.05
CA GLY A 256 36.57 -30.11 -32.56
C GLY A 256 35.99 -30.99 -33.67
N VAL A 257 35.52 -32.19 -33.33
CA VAL A 257 34.71 -33.03 -34.24
C VAL A 257 33.40 -32.30 -34.56
N ASN A 258 32.95 -32.33 -35.82
CA ASN A 258 31.77 -31.58 -36.31
C ASN A 258 31.82 -30.05 -36.08
N SER A 259 32.99 -29.47 -35.75
CA SER A 259 33.10 -28.04 -35.44
C SER A 259 33.11 -27.16 -36.69
N MET A 260 32.64 -25.93 -36.57
CA MET A 260 32.61 -24.94 -37.65
C MET A 260 33.27 -23.62 -37.22
N ALA A 261 34.42 -23.31 -37.79
CA ALA A 261 35.09 -22.02 -37.65
C ALA A 261 35.06 -21.25 -38.99
N LEU A 262 34.49 -20.04 -38.99
CA LEU A 262 34.40 -19.18 -40.18
C LEU A 262 34.76 -17.73 -39.82
N GLY A 263 35.75 -17.17 -40.52
CA GLY A 263 36.30 -15.82 -40.27
C GLY A 263 37.80 -15.83 -39.97
N ASN A 264 38.44 -14.65 -40.02
CA ASN A 264 39.89 -14.56 -39.80
C ASN A 264 40.24 -14.89 -38.34
N ALA A 265 41.11 -15.88 -38.15
CA ALA A 265 41.56 -16.35 -36.85
C ALA A 265 40.43 -16.74 -35.87
N SER A 266 39.26 -17.15 -36.35
CA SER A 266 38.28 -17.81 -35.49
C SER A 266 38.71 -19.23 -35.13
N GLN A 267 38.27 -19.68 -33.96
CA GLN A 267 38.62 -20.98 -33.39
C GLN A 267 37.38 -21.67 -32.81
N ALA A 268 37.05 -22.84 -33.36
CA ALA A 268 36.02 -23.74 -32.86
C ALA A 268 36.72 -24.99 -32.30
N SER A 269 36.98 -25.02 -31.00
CA SER A 269 37.79 -26.06 -30.34
C SER A 269 36.96 -27.23 -29.82
N GLY A 270 35.73 -26.97 -29.38
CA GLY A 270 34.85 -28.01 -28.85
C GLY A 270 34.17 -28.85 -29.91
N GLU A 271 33.76 -30.06 -29.55
CA GLU A 271 32.88 -30.90 -30.37
C GLU A 271 31.56 -30.17 -30.66
N SER A 272 31.11 -30.23 -31.92
CA SER A 272 29.91 -29.53 -32.42
C SER A 272 29.87 -28.02 -32.15
N SER A 273 31.03 -27.40 -31.87
CA SER A 273 31.13 -25.96 -31.60
C SER A 273 31.12 -25.12 -32.87
N ILE A 274 30.63 -23.88 -32.77
CA ILE A 274 30.49 -22.94 -33.89
C ILE A 274 31.14 -21.61 -33.52
N ALA A 275 32.18 -21.20 -34.25
CA ALA A 275 32.87 -19.92 -34.11
C ALA A 275 32.81 -19.10 -35.41
N LEU A 276 31.90 -18.12 -35.47
CA LEU A 276 31.65 -17.30 -36.66
C LEU A 276 31.94 -15.83 -36.39
N GLY A 277 33.07 -15.33 -36.91
CA GLY A 277 33.54 -13.96 -36.71
C GLY A 277 35.04 -13.82 -36.91
N ASN A 278 35.55 -12.58 -36.86
CA ASN A 278 36.99 -12.36 -36.69
C ASN A 278 37.35 -12.59 -35.22
N THR A 279 38.35 -13.42 -34.95
CA THR A 279 38.79 -13.80 -33.58
C THR A 279 37.66 -14.26 -32.66
N SER A 280 36.61 -14.91 -33.19
CA SER A 280 35.62 -15.59 -32.36
C SER A 280 36.17 -16.92 -31.84
N GLU A 281 35.80 -17.28 -30.61
CA GLU A 281 36.28 -18.49 -29.95
C GLU A 281 35.12 -19.27 -29.33
N ALA A 282 34.95 -20.53 -29.74
CA ALA A 282 34.02 -21.48 -29.14
C ALA A 282 34.84 -22.66 -28.58
N SER A 283 35.16 -22.60 -27.29
CA SER A 283 36.25 -23.38 -26.69
C SER A 283 35.85 -24.82 -26.35
N GLU A 284 34.56 -25.08 -26.07
CA GLU A 284 34.03 -26.30 -25.44
C GLU A 284 32.83 -26.91 -26.19
N GLN A 285 32.39 -28.11 -25.80
CA GLN A 285 31.31 -28.85 -26.49
C GLN A 285 30.02 -28.02 -26.65
N ASN A 286 29.44 -28.04 -27.85
CA ASN A 286 28.24 -27.28 -28.24
C ASN A 286 28.34 -25.76 -28.04
N ALA A 287 29.53 -25.20 -27.81
CA ALA A 287 29.69 -23.76 -27.64
C ALA A 287 29.43 -23.01 -28.95
N ILE A 288 28.71 -21.88 -28.89
CA ILE A 288 28.37 -21.06 -30.06
C ILE A 288 28.85 -19.63 -29.84
N ALA A 289 29.84 -19.19 -30.60
CA ALA A 289 30.39 -17.84 -30.60
C ALA A 289 30.13 -17.15 -31.95
N LEU A 290 29.26 -16.15 -31.98
CA LEU A 290 28.84 -15.42 -33.19
C LEU A 290 29.08 -13.91 -33.04
N GLY A 291 30.11 -13.38 -33.71
CA GLY A 291 30.50 -11.97 -33.65
C GLY A 291 32.02 -11.78 -33.73
N GLN A 292 32.48 -10.57 -34.02
CA GLN A 292 33.91 -10.27 -33.86
C GLN A 292 34.26 -10.31 -32.37
N GLY A 293 35.27 -11.11 -32.00
CA GLY A 293 35.72 -11.24 -30.62
C GLY A 293 34.71 -11.88 -29.66
N SER A 294 33.66 -12.55 -30.15
CA SER A 294 32.75 -13.30 -29.28
C SER A 294 33.44 -14.54 -28.72
N ILE A 295 33.23 -14.83 -27.44
CA ILE A 295 33.89 -15.92 -26.72
C ILE A 295 32.83 -16.74 -25.98
N ALA A 296 32.75 -18.04 -26.30
CA ALA A 296 31.91 -19.03 -25.64
C ALA A 296 32.82 -20.13 -25.04
N SER A 297 33.19 -19.98 -23.77
CA SER A 297 34.27 -20.75 -23.11
C SER A 297 33.84 -21.99 -22.34
N LYS A 298 32.55 -22.37 -22.38
CA LYS A 298 31.99 -23.49 -21.61
C LYS A 298 31.02 -24.36 -22.40
N VAL A 299 30.77 -25.56 -21.89
CA VAL A 299 29.83 -26.51 -22.47
C VAL A 299 28.44 -25.87 -22.59
N ASN A 300 27.82 -26.03 -23.75
CA ASN A 300 26.53 -25.43 -24.13
C ASN A 300 26.46 -23.90 -24.00
N SER A 301 27.60 -23.20 -23.91
CA SER A 301 27.62 -21.74 -23.77
C SER A 301 27.39 -21.03 -25.11
N ILE A 302 26.62 -19.95 -25.09
CA ILE A 302 26.22 -19.19 -26.28
C ILE A 302 26.61 -17.72 -26.11
N ALA A 303 27.41 -17.18 -27.03
CA ALA A 303 27.84 -15.78 -27.07
C ALA A 303 27.53 -15.18 -28.46
N LEU A 304 26.45 -14.40 -28.55
CA LEU A 304 26.00 -13.74 -29.79
C LEU A 304 26.12 -12.21 -29.66
N GLY A 305 27.05 -11.63 -30.41
CA GLY A 305 27.36 -10.19 -30.41
C GLY A 305 28.86 -9.93 -30.40
N SER A 306 29.28 -8.76 -30.89
CA SER A 306 30.71 -8.39 -30.87
C SER A 306 31.21 -8.26 -29.42
N ASN A 307 32.35 -8.87 -29.11
CA ASN A 307 32.95 -8.94 -27.78
C ASN A 307 31.99 -9.48 -26.69
N SER A 308 30.98 -10.28 -27.07
CA SER A 308 30.15 -11.02 -26.11
C SER A 308 30.96 -12.14 -25.45
N LEU A 309 30.73 -12.36 -24.16
CA LEU A 309 31.44 -13.37 -23.36
C LEU A 309 30.43 -14.26 -22.64
N SER A 310 30.37 -15.53 -23.01
CA SER A 310 29.69 -16.55 -22.21
C SER A 310 30.74 -17.48 -21.60
N SER A 311 30.92 -17.36 -20.28
CA SER A 311 31.97 -18.07 -19.53
C SER A 311 31.43 -18.97 -18.42
N GLY A 312 30.11 -19.01 -18.23
CA GLY A 312 29.41 -20.00 -17.40
C GLY A 312 28.92 -21.20 -18.22
N GLU A 313 28.73 -22.35 -17.58
CA GLU A 313 28.15 -23.52 -18.24
C GLU A 313 26.67 -23.30 -18.54
N ASN A 314 26.19 -23.72 -19.72
CA ASN A 314 24.80 -23.48 -20.18
C ASN A 314 24.40 -21.99 -20.21
N ALA A 315 25.37 -21.07 -20.18
CA ALA A 315 25.13 -19.63 -20.08
C ALA A 315 24.96 -18.98 -21.47
N ILE A 316 24.16 -17.91 -21.54
CA ILE A 316 23.79 -17.25 -22.79
C ILE A 316 24.04 -15.73 -22.68
N ALA A 317 24.99 -15.22 -23.47
CA ALA A 317 25.31 -13.80 -23.61
C ALA A 317 24.84 -13.27 -24.98
N LEU A 318 23.89 -12.33 -24.99
CA LEU A 318 23.20 -11.83 -26.18
C LEU A 318 23.29 -10.30 -26.24
N GLY A 319 24.25 -9.78 -27.00
CA GLY A 319 24.50 -8.35 -27.15
C GLY A 319 25.96 -8.01 -27.37
N GLU A 320 26.24 -6.77 -27.79
CA GLU A 320 27.62 -6.27 -27.82
C GLU A 320 28.15 -6.10 -26.38
N GLY A 321 29.33 -6.66 -26.09
CA GLY A 321 29.93 -6.60 -24.76
C GLY A 321 29.11 -7.25 -23.62
N SER A 322 28.09 -8.08 -23.92
CA SER A 322 27.32 -8.80 -22.89
C SER A 322 28.16 -9.90 -22.25
N ALA A 323 27.97 -10.14 -20.95
CA ALA A 323 28.74 -11.11 -20.18
C ALA A 323 27.82 -12.05 -19.36
N ALA A 324 27.77 -13.33 -19.72
CA ALA A 324 27.08 -14.37 -18.95
C ALA A 324 28.13 -15.23 -18.23
N GLY A 325 28.40 -14.88 -16.97
CA GLY A 325 29.53 -15.37 -16.19
C GLY A 325 29.22 -16.55 -15.28
N GLY A 326 28.01 -16.60 -14.71
CA GLY A 326 27.57 -17.71 -13.85
C GLY A 326 26.99 -18.87 -14.65
N SER A 327 26.97 -20.07 -14.08
CA SER A 327 26.29 -21.21 -14.71
C SER A 327 24.79 -20.94 -14.85
N ASN A 328 24.18 -21.44 -15.93
CA ASN A 328 22.76 -21.30 -16.25
C ASN A 328 22.28 -19.83 -16.37
N SER A 329 23.21 -18.88 -16.56
CA SER A 329 22.91 -17.44 -16.58
C SER A 329 22.52 -16.92 -17.97
N LEU A 330 21.73 -15.83 -17.99
CA LEU A 330 21.27 -15.15 -19.21
C LEU A 330 21.57 -13.65 -19.13
N ALA A 331 22.46 -13.16 -20.00
CA ALA A 331 22.73 -11.73 -20.19
C ALA A 331 22.17 -11.26 -21.55
N PHE A 332 21.12 -10.45 -21.54
CA PHE A 332 20.44 -9.93 -22.73
C PHE A 332 20.49 -8.40 -22.82
N GLY A 333 21.18 -7.88 -23.83
CA GLY A 333 21.39 -6.44 -24.09
C GLY A 333 22.88 -6.06 -24.08
N SER A 334 23.24 -4.95 -24.74
CA SER A 334 24.65 -4.48 -24.73
C SER A 334 25.12 -4.22 -23.31
N GLN A 335 26.33 -4.68 -22.99
CA GLN A 335 26.95 -4.57 -21.65
C GLN A 335 26.09 -5.14 -20.50
N SER A 336 25.11 -6.00 -20.78
CA SER A 336 24.39 -6.75 -19.75
C SER A 336 25.32 -7.77 -19.08
N ARG A 337 25.17 -8.02 -17.77
CA ARG A 337 26.09 -8.85 -16.98
C ARG A 337 25.33 -9.77 -16.03
N ALA A 338 25.30 -11.06 -16.32
CA ALA A 338 24.70 -12.09 -15.48
C ALA A 338 25.82 -12.94 -14.86
N ASN A 339 26.37 -12.51 -13.73
CA ASN A 339 27.57 -13.10 -13.12
C ASN A 339 27.25 -14.13 -12.02
N GLY A 340 26.05 -14.06 -11.42
CA GLY A 340 25.60 -15.08 -10.47
C GLY A 340 25.16 -16.36 -11.18
N ASN A 341 25.21 -17.49 -10.49
CA ASN A 341 24.59 -18.72 -10.98
C ASN A 341 23.07 -18.55 -11.06
N ASP A 342 22.42 -19.16 -12.05
CA ASP A 342 20.98 -19.04 -12.32
C ASP A 342 20.49 -17.57 -12.46
N SER A 343 21.39 -16.64 -12.77
CA SER A 343 21.08 -15.20 -12.81
C SER A 343 20.66 -14.71 -14.19
N VAL A 344 19.79 -13.70 -14.23
CA VAL A 344 19.20 -13.18 -15.45
C VAL A 344 19.29 -11.65 -15.50
N ALA A 345 20.04 -11.10 -16.45
CA ALA A 345 20.20 -9.67 -16.66
C ALA A 345 19.61 -9.25 -18.01
N ILE A 346 18.50 -8.49 -18.01
CA ILE A 346 17.77 -8.08 -19.21
C ILE A 346 17.75 -6.55 -19.31
N GLY A 347 18.51 -6.00 -20.24
CA GLY A 347 18.60 -4.57 -20.54
C GLY A 347 20.04 -4.08 -20.70
N VAL A 348 20.21 -2.94 -21.38
CA VAL A 348 21.54 -2.33 -21.57
C VAL A 348 22.17 -2.00 -20.21
N GLY A 349 23.34 -2.54 -19.92
CA GLY A 349 24.02 -2.37 -18.64
C GLY A 349 23.30 -2.96 -17.42
N ALA A 350 22.28 -3.82 -17.61
CA ALA A 350 21.66 -4.54 -16.49
C ALA A 350 22.68 -5.52 -15.87
N ALA A 351 22.74 -5.62 -14.55
CA ALA A 351 23.71 -6.45 -13.83
C ALA A 351 23.04 -7.33 -12.76
N ALA A 352 22.93 -8.62 -13.03
CA ALA A 352 22.56 -9.64 -12.05
C ALA A 352 23.85 -10.24 -11.46
N ALA A 353 24.31 -9.68 -10.34
CA ALA A 353 25.64 -9.99 -9.78
C ALA A 353 25.63 -11.14 -8.77
N THR A 354 24.45 -11.51 -8.27
CA THR A 354 24.21 -12.49 -7.20
C THR A 354 23.45 -13.71 -7.71
N ASP A 355 23.62 -14.84 -7.04
CA ASP A 355 22.98 -16.11 -7.44
C ASP A 355 21.44 -16.04 -7.38
N ASN A 356 20.78 -16.75 -8.30
CA ASN A 356 19.32 -16.81 -8.45
C ASN A 356 18.67 -15.41 -8.40
N SER A 357 19.26 -14.45 -9.13
CA SER A 357 18.80 -13.05 -9.13
C SER A 357 18.50 -12.54 -10.53
N VAL A 358 17.51 -11.65 -10.63
CA VAL A 358 16.99 -11.14 -11.91
C VAL A 358 17.05 -9.62 -11.94
N ALA A 359 17.85 -9.04 -12.84
CA ALA A 359 17.94 -7.61 -13.08
C ALA A 359 17.16 -7.25 -14.37
N ILE A 360 16.06 -6.50 -14.26
CA ILE A 360 15.18 -6.14 -15.39
C ILE A 360 15.21 -4.63 -15.64
N GLY A 361 15.55 -4.24 -16.86
CA GLY A 361 15.63 -2.85 -17.32
C GLY A 361 17.06 -2.30 -17.37
N ALA A 362 17.28 -1.27 -18.19
CA ALA A 362 18.60 -0.69 -18.40
C ALA A 362 19.22 -0.18 -17.09
N GLY A 363 20.47 -0.55 -16.82
CA GLY A 363 21.20 -0.19 -15.60
C GLY A 363 20.59 -0.75 -14.30
N SER A 364 19.65 -1.69 -14.34
CA SER A 364 19.15 -2.35 -13.13
C SER A 364 20.23 -3.24 -12.50
N THR A 365 20.30 -3.28 -11.19
CA THR A 365 21.30 -4.05 -10.44
C THR A 365 20.64 -4.86 -9.32
N THR A 366 21.04 -6.12 -9.14
CA THR A 366 20.70 -6.90 -7.94
C THR A 366 21.75 -6.69 -6.84
N ASP A 367 21.28 -6.57 -5.61
CA ASP A 367 22.07 -6.33 -4.39
C ASP A 367 22.04 -7.54 -3.41
N ALA A 368 21.15 -8.50 -3.64
CA ALA A 368 21.09 -9.77 -2.90
C ALA A 368 20.67 -10.95 -3.81
N SER A 369 21.02 -12.17 -3.42
CA SER A 369 20.55 -13.40 -4.08
C SER A 369 19.05 -13.62 -3.87
N ASN A 370 18.38 -14.38 -4.74
CA ASN A 370 16.94 -14.66 -4.68
C ASN A 370 16.05 -13.39 -4.80
N THR A 371 16.46 -12.41 -5.60
CA THR A 371 15.73 -11.14 -5.79
C THR A 371 15.42 -10.84 -7.26
N VAL A 372 14.33 -10.09 -7.48
CA VAL A 372 14.03 -9.46 -8.78
C VAL A 372 14.16 -7.95 -8.62
N SER A 373 15.18 -7.36 -9.23
CA SER A 373 15.43 -5.92 -9.23
C SER A 373 14.96 -5.29 -10.54
N VAL A 374 14.01 -4.36 -10.44
CA VAL A 374 13.53 -3.53 -11.56
C VAL A 374 14.23 -2.16 -11.64
N GLY A 375 15.36 -1.99 -10.95
CA GLY A 375 16.05 -0.71 -10.82
C GLY A 375 17.40 -0.79 -10.13
N ASN A 376 17.83 0.32 -9.53
CA ASN A 376 19.02 0.41 -8.68
C ASN A 376 18.78 1.45 -7.58
N SER A 377 19.79 1.72 -6.74
CA SER A 377 19.70 2.65 -5.61
C SER A 377 19.30 4.08 -6.01
N ALA A 378 19.73 4.56 -7.19
CA ALA A 378 19.41 5.87 -7.72
C ALA A 378 18.13 5.90 -8.58
N THR A 379 17.86 4.82 -9.33
CA THR A 379 16.75 4.72 -10.30
C THR A 379 15.78 3.62 -9.91
N LYS A 380 14.68 4.01 -9.26
CA LYS A 380 13.56 3.11 -8.90
C LYS A 380 12.46 3.21 -9.97
N ARG A 381 11.82 2.09 -10.31
CA ARG A 381 10.74 2.04 -11.31
C ARG A 381 9.40 1.68 -10.68
N LYS A 382 8.32 2.26 -11.22
CA LYS A 382 6.95 1.87 -10.88
C LYS A 382 6.62 0.57 -11.60
N ILE A 383 6.11 -0.42 -10.87
CA ILE A 383 5.45 -1.60 -11.44
C ILE A 383 3.99 -1.22 -11.65
N VAL A 384 3.52 -1.23 -12.90
CA VAL A 384 2.17 -0.78 -13.30
C VAL A 384 1.38 -1.94 -13.89
N ASN A 385 0.07 -1.77 -14.06
CA ASN A 385 -0.87 -2.79 -14.56
C ASN A 385 -0.91 -4.07 -13.69
N MET A 386 -0.64 -3.92 -12.39
CA MET A 386 -0.69 -4.99 -11.40
C MET A 386 -2.15 -5.24 -10.97
N ALA A 387 -2.64 -6.46 -11.21
CA ALA A 387 -3.92 -6.91 -10.65
C ALA A 387 -3.90 -6.88 -9.12
N ALA A 388 -5.07 -6.92 -8.48
CA ALA A 388 -5.14 -7.01 -7.03
C ALA A 388 -4.72 -8.41 -6.57
N GLY A 389 -3.69 -8.51 -5.72
CA GLY A 389 -3.23 -9.78 -5.16
C GLY A 389 -4.20 -10.35 -4.11
N ALA A 390 -4.14 -11.65 -3.84
CA ALA A 390 -4.89 -12.24 -2.74
C ALA A 390 -4.44 -11.67 -1.39
N ILE A 391 -5.39 -11.38 -0.49
CA ILE A 391 -5.10 -10.94 0.88
C ILE A 391 -5.43 -12.11 1.83
N SER A 392 -4.39 -12.82 2.26
CA SER A 392 -4.46 -13.91 3.25
C SER A 392 -3.16 -13.98 4.06
N ASN A 393 -3.13 -14.79 5.13
CA ASN A 393 -1.94 -15.01 5.94
C ASN A 393 -0.84 -15.88 5.27
N THR A 394 -1.09 -16.38 4.06
CA THR A 394 -0.17 -17.21 3.27
C THR A 394 0.07 -16.69 1.85
N SER A 395 -0.50 -15.54 1.50
CA SER A 395 -0.36 -14.96 0.16
C SER A 395 1.07 -14.50 -0.11
N THR A 396 1.55 -14.78 -1.32
CA THR A 396 2.81 -14.27 -1.87
C THR A 396 2.59 -13.32 -3.04
N ASP A 397 1.34 -12.90 -3.29
CA ASP A 397 1.00 -11.95 -4.35
C ASP A 397 1.47 -10.53 -4.01
N ALA A 398 1.88 -9.78 -5.03
CA ALA A 398 2.14 -8.35 -4.88
C ALA A 398 0.82 -7.58 -4.67
N ILE A 399 0.83 -6.63 -3.74
CA ILE A 399 -0.31 -5.76 -3.42
C ILE A 399 -0.24 -4.48 -4.25
N ASN A 400 -1.36 -4.09 -4.87
CA ASN A 400 -1.44 -2.85 -5.64
C ASN A 400 -2.02 -1.68 -4.81
N GLY A 401 -1.95 -0.46 -5.38
CA GLY A 401 -2.37 0.75 -4.68
C GLY A 401 -3.85 0.80 -4.28
N SER A 402 -4.77 0.17 -5.01
CA SER A 402 -6.20 0.21 -4.68
C SER A 402 -6.53 -0.65 -3.46
N GLN A 403 -5.78 -1.72 -3.23
CA GLN A 403 -5.91 -2.56 -2.04
C GLN A 403 -5.45 -1.81 -0.78
N LEU A 404 -4.30 -1.14 -0.83
CA LEU A 404 -3.82 -0.31 0.28
C LEU A 404 -4.78 0.84 0.55
N TYR A 405 -5.29 1.52 -0.48
CA TYR A 405 -6.32 2.55 -0.35
C TYR A 405 -7.59 2.02 0.32
N THR A 406 -8.05 0.82 -0.04
CA THR A 406 -9.23 0.18 0.57
C THR A 406 -9.03 -0.08 2.07
N ILE A 407 -7.81 -0.43 2.49
CA ILE A 407 -7.46 -0.59 3.91
C ILE A 407 -7.45 0.79 4.61
N SER A 408 -6.80 1.81 4.03
CA SER A 408 -6.81 3.18 4.57
C SER A 408 -8.23 3.74 4.71
N ASP A 409 -9.12 3.47 3.76
CA ASP A 409 -10.52 3.92 3.76
C ASP A 409 -11.35 3.22 4.84
N SER A 410 -11.12 1.92 5.05
CA SER A 410 -11.69 1.17 6.19
C SER A 410 -11.23 1.75 7.53
N VAL A 411 -9.96 2.15 7.66
CA VAL A 411 -9.42 2.81 8.87
C VAL A 411 -10.05 4.18 9.08
N ALA A 412 -10.06 5.05 8.05
CA ALA A 412 -10.65 6.39 8.12
C ALA A 412 -12.12 6.35 8.55
N LYS A 413 -12.92 5.46 7.94
CA LYS A 413 -14.34 5.25 8.29
C LYS A 413 -14.55 4.76 9.73
N ARG A 414 -13.64 3.93 10.26
CA ARG A 414 -13.69 3.42 11.63
C ARG A 414 -13.27 4.45 12.68
N LEU A 415 -12.36 5.35 12.33
CA LEU A 415 -12.02 6.51 13.17
C LEU A 415 -13.18 7.51 13.21
N GLY A 416 -13.85 7.75 12.09
CA GLY A 416 -14.92 8.75 12.00
C GLY A 416 -14.36 10.16 12.16
N GLY A 417 -15.11 11.07 12.82
CA GLY A 417 -14.64 12.45 13.06
C GLY A 417 -14.32 13.24 11.78
N GLY A 418 -14.88 12.85 10.63
CA GLY A 418 -14.57 13.46 9.33
C GLY A 418 -13.28 12.97 8.64
N ALA A 419 -12.59 11.95 9.17
CA ALA A 419 -11.42 11.39 8.51
C ALA A 419 -11.76 10.77 7.14
N THR A 420 -10.86 10.97 6.20
CA THR A 420 -10.90 10.53 4.80
C THR A 420 -9.52 10.04 4.37
N VAL A 421 -9.40 9.51 3.16
CA VAL A 421 -8.10 9.13 2.58
C VAL A 421 -7.70 10.15 1.51
N GLY A 422 -6.48 10.68 1.62
CA GLY A 422 -5.87 11.54 0.60
C GLY A 422 -5.53 10.79 -0.69
N SER A 423 -5.24 11.53 -1.76
CA SER A 423 -4.85 10.95 -3.05
C SER A 423 -3.51 10.20 -3.02
N ASP A 424 -2.73 10.38 -1.97
CA ASP A 424 -1.47 9.68 -1.67
C ASP A 424 -1.65 8.45 -0.76
N GLY A 425 -2.88 8.14 -0.34
CA GLY A 425 -3.20 7.04 0.57
C GLY A 425 -3.09 7.37 2.06
N THR A 426 -2.72 8.59 2.44
CA THR A 426 -2.67 9.03 3.84
C THR A 426 -4.07 9.20 4.42
N VAL A 427 -4.26 8.91 5.71
CA VAL A 427 -5.53 9.19 6.40
C VAL A 427 -5.48 10.62 6.94
N THR A 428 -6.50 11.43 6.62
CA THR A 428 -6.59 12.82 7.07
C THR A 428 -6.87 12.90 8.57
N ALA A 429 -6.51 14.03 9.18
CA ALA A 429 -6.75 14.25 10.61
C ALA A 429 -8.24 14.15 10.96
N VAL A 430 -8.55 13.49 12.06
CA VAL A 430 -9.90 13.47 12.65
C VAL A 430 -10.22 14.81 13.32
N SER A 431 -11.51 15.10 13.51
CA SER A 431 -12.01 16.25 14.25
C SER A 431 -13.28 15.85 15.02
N TYR A 432 -13.12 15.42 16.27
CA TYR A 432 -14.23 15.10 17.16
C TYR A 432 -14.75 16.38 17.83
N ALA A 433 -15.93 16.84 17.43
CA ALA A 433 -16.63 17.93 18.08
C ALA A 433 -17.41 17.41 19.31
N LEU A 434 -16.88 17.65 20.50
CA LEU A 434 -17.51 17.34 21.78
C LEU A 434 -18.06 18.62 22.43
N ARG A 435 -18.92 18.49 23.44
CA ARG A 435 -19.44 19.65 24.19
C ARG A 435 -18.34 20.42 24.95
N SER A 436 -17.21 19.79 25.22
CA SER A 436 -16.03 20.38 25.87
C SER A 436 -15.02 21.02 24.90
N GLY A 437 -15.17 20.83 23.59
CA GLY A 437 -14.25 21.35 22.58
C GLY A 437 -14.07 20.42 21.38
N THR A 438 -13.18 20.82 20.46
CA THR A 438 -12.81 20.02 19.29
C THR A 438 -11.47 19.35 19.51
N TYR A 439 -11.39 18.04 19.24
CA TYR A 439 -10.21 17.22 19.46
C TYR A 439 -9.77 16.53 18.17
N ASN A 440 -8.47 16.59 17.86
CA ASN A 440 -7.91 16.18 16.56
C ASN A 440 -7.34 14.75 16.54
N ASN A 441 -7.54 13.99 17.62
CA ASN A 441 -7.19 12.58 17.74
C ASN A 441 -8.10 11.89 18.79
N VAL A 442 -8.09 10.55 18.81
CA VAL A 442 -8.94 9.74 19.70
C VAL A 442 -8.55 9.89 21.18
N GLY A 443 -7.25 9.98 21.46
CA GLY A 443 -6.74 10.09 22.83
C GLY A 443 -7.24 11.35 23.52
N ASP A 444 -7.01 12.51 22.90
CA ASP A 444 -7.45 13.79 23.44
C ASP A 444 -8.98 13.90 23.50
N ALA A 445 -9.71 13.29 22.55
CA ALA A 445 -11.17 13.23 22.60
C ALA A 445 -11.67 12.41 23.81
N LEU A 446 -11.05 11.26 24.08
CA LEU A 446 -11.36 10.44 25.25
C LEU A 446 -11.00 11.19 26.54
N SER A 447 -9.83 11.81 26.64
CA SER A 447 -9.49 12.69 27.76
C SER A 447 -10.43 13.89 27.88
N GLY A 448 -10.97 14.38 26.76
CA GLY A 448 -11.99 15.42 26.70
C GLY A 448 -13.34 15.00 27.27
N ILE A 449 -13.73 13.73 27.15
CA ILE A 449 -14.91 13.14 27.82
C ILE A 449 -14.59 12.87 29.29
N ASP A 450 -13.43 12.27 29.55
CA ASP A 450 -12.99 11.85 30.88
C ASP A 450 -12.99 13.03 31.87
N ASN A 451 -12.36 14.15 31.47
CA ASN A 451 -12.24 15.34 32.30
C ASN A 451 -13.48 16.22 32.38
N ASN A 452 -14.48 16.10 31.49
CA ASN A 452 -15.58 17.08 31.36
C ASN A 452 -17.00 16.50 31.51
N THR A 453 -17.14 15.32 32.11
CA THR A 453 -18.45 14.69 32.37
C THR A 453 -18.56 14.19 33.81
N LEU A 454 -19.77 13.87 34.28
CA LEU A 454 -19.97 13.32 35.63
C LEU A 454 -19.47 11.87 35.66
N GLN A 455 -18.28 11.65 36.21
CA GLN A 455 -17.65 10.33 36.22
C GLN A 455 -18.12 9.46 37.39
N TRP A 456 -18.23 8.16 37.14
CA TRP A 456 -18.44 7.17 38.20
C TRP A 456 -17.15 7.01 39.03
N ASN A 457 -17.14 7.50 40.27
CA ASN A 457 -16.05 7.25 41.20
C ASN A 457 -16.26 5.87 41.84
N LYS A 458 -15.51 4.87 41.34
CA LYS A 458 -15.60 3.48 41.79
C LYS A 458 -15.29 3.29 43.27
N THR A 459 -14.46 4.12 43.88
CA THR A 459 -14.11 4.03 45.31
C THR A 459 -15.20 4.64 46.19
N ALA A 460 -15.80 5.74 45.76
CA ALA A 460 -16.91 6.39 46.48
C ALA A 460 -18.27 5.71 46.26
N GLY A 461 -18.41 4.86 45.23
CA GLY A 461 -19.67 4.23 44.86
C GLY A 461 -20.72 5.23 44.38
N ALA A 462 -20.30 6.35 43.79
CA ALA A 462 -21.16 7.46 43.41
C ALA A 462 -20.62 8.20 42.17
N PHE A 463 -21.49 8.95 41.49
CA PHE A 463 -21.07 9.91 40.46
C PHE A 463 -20.43 11.14 41.11
N SER A 464 -19.28 11.56 40.60
CA SER A 464 -18.53 12.72 41.05
C SER A 464 -18.79 13.93 40.16
N ALA A 465 -18.99 15.08 40.78
CA ALA A 465 -19.04 16.39 40.13
C ALA A 465 -17.70 17.15 40.24
N ASN A 466 -16.60 16.47 40.53
CA ASN A 466 -15.27 17.08 40.54
C ASN A 466 -14.85 17.41 39.10
N HIS A 467 -14.23 18.57 38.91
CA HIS A 467 -13.80 19.04 37.59
C HIS A 467 -12.55 19.91 37.73
N GLY A 468 -11.49 19.55 36.99
CA GLY A 468 -10.17 20.18 37.13
C GLY A 468 -9.68 20.18 38.60
N ALA A 469 -9.26 21.34 39.09
CA ALA A 469 -8.84 21.53 40.48
C ALA A 469 -10.01 21.71 41.48
N ASN A 470 -11.26 21.84 41.00
CA ASN A 470 -12.41 22.11 41.86
C ASN A 470 -13.05 20.81 42.34
N ALA A 471 -12.95 20.56 43.65
CA ALA A 471 -13.55 19.41 44.31
C ALA A 471 -15.09 19.49 44.44
N THR A 472 -15.69 20.66 44.21
CA THR A 472 -17.14 20.88 44.21
C THR A 472 -17.53 21.78 43.05
N ASN A 473 -18.50 21.34 42.23
CA ASN A 473 -19.04 22.12 41.11
C ASN A 473 -20.57 22.05 41.09
N LYS A 474 -21.21 23.04 40.47
CA LYS A 474 -22.67 23.09 40.35
C LYS A 474 -23.15 22.12 39.27
N ILE A 475 -24.12 21.28 39.61
CA ILE A 475 -24.93 20.56 38.62
C ILE A 475 -26.13 21.45 38.28
N THR A 476 -26.23 21.91 37.03
CA THR A 476 -27.31 22.77 36.53
C THR A 476 -28.31 21.95 35.71
N ASN A 477 -29.49 22.52 35.44
CA ASN A 477 -30.60 21.85 34.74
C ASN A 477 -31.12 20.57 35.42
N VAL A 478 -30.96 20.47 36.75
CA VAL A 478 -31.59 19.44 37.58
C VAL A 478 -33.08 19.76 37.69
N ALA A 479 -33.94 18.88 37.18
CA ALA A 479 -35.39 18.98 37.31
C ALA A 479 -35.82 18.97 38.80
N LYS A 480 -37.05 19.40 39.11
CA LYS A 480 -37.57 19.23 40.49
C LYS A 480 -37.70 17.73 40.77
N GLY A 481 -36.96 17.22 41.74
CA GLY A 481 -37.06 15.83 42.18
C GLY A 481 -38.37 15.57 42.90
N THR A 482 -38.89 14.35 42.86
CA THR A 482 -40.08 13.96 43.61
C THR A 482 -39.78 14.05 45.11
N VAL A 483 -40.62 14.73 45.90
CA VAL A 483 -40.45 14.80 47.36
C VAL A 483 -41.39 13.78 48.01
N SER A 484 -40.82 12.64 48.41
CA SER A 484 -41.54 11.56 49.11
C SER A 484 -40.58 10.78 50.01
N ALA A 485 -41.11 9.99 50.95
CA ALA A 485 -40.32 9.22 51.92
C ALA A 485 -39.41 8.15 51.29
N THR A 486 -39.59 7.82 50.01
CA THR A 486 -38.82 6.79 49.28
C THR A 486 -38.11 7.34 48.04
N SER A 487 -38.09 8.66 47.86
CA SER A 487 -37.47 9.28 46.68
C SER A 487 -35.95 9.13 46.70
N THR A 488 -35.38 8.84 45.53
CA THR A 488 -33.94 8.90 45.27
C THR A 488 -33.57 10.02 44.28
N ASP A 489 -34.52 10.91 43.97
CA ASP A 489 -34.30 12.04 43.08
C ASP A 489 -33.44 13.11 43.77
N VAL A 490 -32.57 13.77 43.00
CA VAL A 490 -31.85 14.96 43.47
C VAL A 490 -32.84 16.13 43.57
N VAL A 491 -33.02 16.68 44.77
CA VAL A 491 -33.78 17.92 44.96
C VAL A 491 -32.98 19.13 44.47
N ASN A 492 -33.64 20.07 43.80
CA ASN A 492 -32.99 21.29 43.30
C ASN A 492 -33.25 22.50 44.23
N GLY A 493 -32.48 23.58 44.03
CA GLY A 493 -32.55 24.77 44.88
C GLY A 493 -33.92 25.46 44.93
N SER A 494 -34.75 25.34 43.88
CA SER A 494 -36.09 25.93 43.89
C SER A 494 -37.03 25.20 44.86
N GLN A 495 -36.86 23.89 45.08
CA GLN A 495 -37.68 23.14 46.03
C GLN A 495 -37.33 23.47 47.48
N LEU A 496 -36.05 23.70 47.75
CA LEU A 496 -35.60 24.17 49.07
C LEU A 496 -36.06 25.61 49.34
N TYR A 497 -36.09 26.45 48.29
CA TYR A 497 -36.64 27.80 48.37
C TYR A 497 -38.16 27.79 48.63
N ASP A 498 -38.92 26.97 47.90
CA ASP A 498 -40.37 26.78 48.13
C ASP A 498 -40.61 26.36 49.60
N LEU A 499 -39.85 25.37 50.11
CA LEU A 499 -39.93 24.93 51.51
C LEU A 499 -39.55 26.03 52.53
N GLN A 500 -38.58 26.88 52.21
CA GLN A 500 -38.19 28.00 53.07
C GLN A 500 -39.31 29.03 53.22
N GLN A 501 -40.09 29.26 52.16
CA GLN A 501 -41.18 30.24 52.16
C GLN A 501 -42.38 29.79 53.01
N ASP A 502 -42.63 28.48 53.09
CA ASP A 502 -43.79 27.90 53.82
C ASP A 502 -43.47 27.49 55.27
N ALA A 503 -42.22 27.60 55.71
CA ALA A 503 -41.80 27.27 57.08
C ALA A 503 -41.98 28.44 58.06
N LEU A 504 -42.14 28.13 59.36
CA LEU A 504 -41.99 29.14 60.42
C LEU A 504 -40.52 29.56 60.52
N LEU A 505 -40.20 30.78 60.07
CA LEU A 505 -38.82 31.27 59.98
C LEU A 505 -38.35 31.90 61.29
N TRP A 506 -37.14 31.55 61.74
CA TRP A 506 -36.49 32.21 62.87
C TRP A 506 -36.01 33.62 62.49
N ASN A 507 -36.49 34.66 63.17
CA ASN A 507 -36.18 36.06 62.86
C ASN A 507 -34.97 36.63 63.65
N GLY A 508 -34.29 35.79 64.44
CA GLY A 508 -33.19 36.18 65.33
C GLY A 508 -33.56 36.08 66.81
N THR A 509 -34.83 36.31 67.18
CA THR A 509 -35.31 36.27 68.58
C THR A 509 -36.54 35.39 68.80
N ALA A 510 -37.32 35.11 67.75
CA ALA A 510 -38.49 34.24 67.79
C ALA A 510 -38.74 33.56 66.44
N PHE A 511 -39.59 32.53 66.44
CA PHE A 511 -40.20 32.03 65.20
C PHE A 511 -41.31 32.98 64.75
N SER A 512 -41.22 33.43 63.50
CA SER A 512 -42.22 34.28 62.87
C SER A 512 -43.29 33.43 62.19
N ALA A 513 -44.56 33.79 62.41
CA ALA A 513 -45.70 33.28 61.66
C ALA A 513 -46.11 34.20 60.48
N ALA A 514 -45.29 35.19 60.12
CA ALA A 514 -45.52 35.98 58.91
C ALA A 514 -45.29 35.10 57.66
N HIS A 515 -46.19 35.18 56.69
CA HIS A 515 -46.13 34.42 55.44
C HIS A 515 -46.50 35.33 54.26
N GLY A 516 -45.68 35.33 53.21
CA GLY A 516 -45.86 36.25 52.08
C GLY A 516 -45.87 37.73 52.52
N THR A 517 -46.96 38.42 52.22
CA THR A 517 -47.21 39.82 52.64
C THR A 517 -47.96 39.96 53.96
N GLU A 518 -48.44 38.85 54.54
CA GLU A 518 -49.23 38.87 55.77
C GLU A 518 -48.32 38.98 56.99
N ALA A 519 -48.36 40.14 57.66
CA ALA A 519 -47.56 40.40 58.86
C ALA A 519 -47.91 39.50 60.05
N THR A 520 -49.11 38.89 60.06
CA THR A 520 -49.60 38.00 61.11
C THR A 520 -50.45 36.87 60.53
N SER A 521 -50.05 35.61 60.69
CA SER A 521 -50.87 34.44 60.33
C SER A 521 -51.47 33.76 61.56
N LYS A 522 -52.57 33.02 61.36
CA LYS A 522 -53.14 32.15 62.41
C LYS A 522 -52.26 30.93 62.63
N ILE A 523 -51.80 30.73 63.86
CA ILE A 523 -51.29 29.43 64.31
C ILE A 523 -52.50 28.62 64.78
N THR A 524 -52.90 27.61 63.99
CA THR A 524 -53.98 26.69 64.33
C THR A 524 -53.44 25.37 64.85
N ASN A 525 -54.31 24.49 65.37
CA ASN A 525 -53.94 23.24 66.05
C ASN A 525 -52.97 23.42 67.23
N VAL A 526 -52.99 24.61 67.86
CA VAL A 526 -52.34 24.86 69.15
C VAL A 526 -53.10 24.09 70.22
N THR A 527 -52.50 23.00 70.70
CA THR A 527 -52.97 22.25 71.88
C THR A 527 -53.18 23.21 73.05
N ALA A 528 -54.19 22.98 73.89
CA ALA A 528 -54.46 23.82 75.05
C ALA A 528 -53.21 23.85 75.97
N GLY A 529 -52.64 25.04 76.17
CA GLY A 529 -51.45 25.20 76.99
C GLY A 529 -51.73 24.95 78.47
N ASN A 530 -50.74 24.51 79.23
CA ASN A 530 -50.92 24.28 80.66
C ASN A 530 -51.15 25.62 81.38
N LEU A 531 -52.27 25.78 82.08
CA LEU A 531 -52.64 27.00 82.80
C LEU A 531 -52.03 27.03 84.22
N THR A 532 -50.71 26.88 84.29
CA THR A 532 -49.94 26.89 85.55
C THR A 532 -49.06 28.13 85.66
N ALA A 533 -48.72 28.53 86.89
CA ALA A 533 -47.80 29.64 87.12
C ALA A 533 -46.41 29.30 86.56
N GLY A 534 -45.92 30.11 85.61
CA GLY A 534 -44.64 29.90 84.92
C GLY A 534 -44.72 29.09 83.62
N SER A 535 -45.91 28.71 83.16
CA SER A 535 -46.09 28.08 81.84
C SER A 535 -45.68 29.02 80.71
N THR A 536 -44.93 28.49 79.74
CA THR A 536 -44.56 29.15 78.48
C THR A 536 -45.38 28.63 77.29
N ASP A 537 -46.39 27.80 77.53
CA ASP A 537 -47.24 27.25 76.47
C ASP A 537 -48.11 28.37 75.86
N ALA A 538 -48.28 28.33 74.55
CA ALA A 538 -49.23 29.21 73.87
C ALA A 538 -50.67 28.83 74.28
N VAL A 539 -51.42 29.78 74.85
CA VAL A 539 -52.85 29.59 75.13
C VAL A 539 -53.68 29.71 73.86
N ASN A 540 -54.70 28.87 73.72
CA ASN A 540 -55.56 28.85 72.55
C ASN A 540 -56.94 29.51 72.81
N GLY A 541 -57.75 29.64 71.74
CA GLY A 541 -59.02 30.37 71.80
C GLY A 541 -60.08 29.77 72.74
N SER A 542 -60.08 28.46 73.00
CA SER A 542 -61.07 27.87 73.92
C SER A 542 -60.76 28.22 75.38
N GLN A 543 -59.48 28.32 75.74
CA GLN A 543 -59.05 28.72 77.08
C GLN A 543 -59.45 30.17 77.39
N LEU A 544 -59.24 31.10 76.45
CA LEU A 544 -59.69 32.48 76.60
C LEU A 544 -61.22 32.62 76.63
N LYS A 545 -61.94 31.78 75.87
CA LYS A 545 -63.41 31.73 75.89
C LYS A 545 -63.96 31.37 77.28
N THR A 546 -63.39 30.36 77.94
CA THR A 546 -63.77 29.99 79.32
C THR A 546 -63.58 31.14 80.30
N THR A 547 -62.49 31.89 80.19
CA THR A 547 -62.27 33.10 81.02
C THR A 547 -63.34 34.17 80.76
N ASN A 548 -63.68 34.43 79.49
CA ASN A 548 -64.69 35.43 79.12
C ASN A 548 -66.11 35.06 79.58
N ASP A 549 -66.45 33.77 79.64
CA ASP A 549 -67.76 33.30 80.15
C ASP A 549 -67.89 33.52 81.66
N ASN A 550 -66.81 33.33 82.42
CA ASN A 550 -66.76 33.65 83.85
C ASN A 550 -66.90 35.16 84.10
N VAL A 551 -66.25 36.00 83.29
CA VAL A 551 -66.39 37.46 83.37
C VAL A 551 -67.84 37.89 83.09
N THR A 552 -68.46 37.32 82.05
CA THR A 552 -69.88 37.59 81.70
C THR A 552 -70.83 37.22 82.85
N THR A 553 -70.60 36.07 83.49
CA THR A 553 -71.39 35.61 84.65
C THR A 553 -71.29 36.60 85.83
N ASN A 554 -70.09 37.10 86.13
CA ASN A 554 -69.89 38.11 87.18
C ASN A 554 -70.61 39.43 86.85
N THR A 555 -70.62 39.87 85.59
CA THR A 555 -71.35 41.07 85.15
C THR A 555 -72.85 40.94 85.41
N THR A 556 -73.46 39.78 85.12
CA THR A 556 -74.88 39.51 85.40
C THR A 556 -75.18 39.54 86.91
N ASN A 557 -74.33 38.94 87.73
CA ASN A 557 -74.51 38.91 89.19
C ASN A 557 -74.49 40.34 89.80
N ILE A 558 -73.65 41.22 89.29
CA ILE A 558 -73.57 42.62 89.73
C ILE A 558 -74.88 43.36 89.41
N ALA A 559 -75.44 43.17 88.22
CA ALA A 559 -76.70 43.81 87.82
C ALA A 559 -77.88 43.40 88.74
N THR A 560 -77.98 42.11 89.10
CA THR A 560 -79.01 41.60 90.03
C THR A 560 -78.94 42.26 91.41
N ASN A 561 -77.73 42.44 91.95
CA ASN A 561 -77.54 43.07 93.26
C ASN A 561 -77.98 44.54 93.25
N THR A 562 -77.81 45.27 92.15
CA THR A 562 -78.28 46.66 92.02
C THR A 562 -79.80 46.76 92.14
N THR A 563 -80.56 45.89 91.45
CA THR A 563 -82.03 45.89 91.50
C THR A 563 -82.58 45.64 92.91
N ASN A 564 -81.95 44.74 93.67
CA ASN A 564 -82.38 44.41 95.03
C ASN A 564 -82.26 45.59 96.00
N ILE A 565 -81.27 46.47 95.80
CA ILE A 565 -81.04 47.66 96.65
C ILE A 565 -82.10 48.73 96.40
N THR A 566 -82.51 48.93 95.13
CA THR A 566 -83.60 49.87 94.79
C THR A 566 -84.89 49.50 95.49
N ASN A 567 -85.31 48.23 95.43
CA ASN A 567 -86.57 47.77 96.03
C ASN A 567 -86.64 47.95 97.56
N LEU A 568 -85.49 47.90 98.27
CA LEU A 568 -85.44 48.17 99.71
C LEU A 568 -85.68 49.65 100.05
N THR A 569 -85.32 50.55 99.14
CA THR A 569 -85.36 52.01 99.38
C THR A 569 -86.80 52.53 99.38
N ASP A 570 -87.61 52.06 98.44
CA ASP A 570 -89.01 52.50 98.31
C ASP A 570 -89.87 52.06 99.51
N ALA A 571 -89.61 50.85 100.06
CA ALA A 571 -90.34 50.31 101.20
C ALA A 571 -90.14 51.11 102.50
N VAL A 572 -88.98 51.76 102.68
CA VAL A 572 -88.67 52.56 103.87
C VAL A 572 -89.37 53.93 103.82
N ASN A 573 -89.45 54.55 102.64
CA ASN A 573 -90.15 55.83 102.48
C ASN A 573 -91.65 55.72 102.81
N GLY A 574 -92.30 54.61 102.42
CA GLY A 574 -93.73 54.39 102.67
C GLY A 574 -94.14 54.28 104.15
N LEU A 575 -93.22 54.02 105.08
CA LEU A 575 -93.52 54.00 106.53
C LEU A 575 -93.51 55.39 107.17
N GLY A 576 -92.97 56.41 106.50
CA GLY A 576 -92.83 57.76 107.06
C GLY A 576 -94.15 58.53 107.19
N ASP A 577 -95.06 58.31 106.25
CA ASP A 577 -96.24 59.18 106.06
C ASP A 577 -97.43 58.83 106.97
N ASP A 578 -97.55 57.57 107.43
CA ASP A 578 -98.78 57.03 108.06
C ASP A 578 -98.76 56.92 109.60
N SER A 579 -97.88 57.65 110.30
CA SER A 579 -97.74 57.55 111.77
C SER A 579 -98.02 58.86 112.52
N LEU A 580 -98.53 58.75 113.77
CA LEU A 580 -98.70 59.91 114.67
C LEU A 580 -97.34 60.38 115.19
N LEU A 581 -96.72 61.29 114.44
CA LEU A 581 -95.38 61.79 114.72
C LEU A 581 -95.35 62.79 115.89
N TRP A 582 -94.29 62.70 116.70
CA TRP A 582 -94.06 63.63 117.81
C TRP A 582 -93.65 65.02 117.27
N ASN A 583 -94.54 66.02 117.40
CA ASN A 583 -94.21 67.39 117.01
C ASN A 583 -93.50 68.10 118.15
N LYS A 584 -92.16 68.11 118.06
CA LYS A 584 -91.26 68.68 119.07
C LYS A 584 -91.48 70.18 119.34
N ALA A 585 -92.07 70.93 118.41
CA ALA A 585 -92.34 72.36 118.58
C ALA A 585 -93.67 72.64 119.32
N ALA A 586 -94.68 71.77 119.14
CA ALA A 586 -95.97 71.88 119.82
C ALA A 586 -95.99 71.21 121.21
N GLY A 587 -94.98 70.40 121.55
CA GLY A 587 -94.92 69.64 122.81
C GLY A 587 -95.93 68.48 122.88
N ALA A 588 -96.48 68.07 121.74
CA ALA A 588 -97.53 67.06 121.64
C ALA A 588 -97.38 66.20 120.38
N PHE A 589 -97.99 65.01 120.38
CA PHE A 589 -98.15 64.21 119.16
C PHE A 589 -99.12 64.91 118.20
N SER A 590 -98.73 65.00 116.92
CA SER A 590 -99.57 65.64 115.90
C SER A 590 -100.38 64.59 115.14
N ALA A 591 -101.66 64.91 114.94
CA ALA A 591 -102.54 64.17 114.05
C ALA A 591 -102.63 64.78 112.63
N ALA A 592 -101.70 65.66 112.27
CA ALA A 592 -101.60 66.16 110.90
C ALA A 592 -101.07 65.06 109.97
N HIS A 593 -101.73 64.85 108.83
CA HIS A 593 -101.34 63.88 107.80
C HIS A 593 -101.32 64.60 106.46
N GLY A 594 -100.23 64.45 105.70
CA GLY A 594 -99.98 65.22 104.47
C GLY A 594 -100.09 66.74 104.69
N THR A 595 -101.13 67.35 104.10
CA THR A 595 -101.38 68.80 104.16
C THR A 595 -102.54 69.21 105.08
N GLU A 596 -103.23 68.25 105.72
CA GLU A 596 -104.38 68.52 106.58
C GLU A 596 -103.94 68.91 108.00
N ALA A 597 -104.29 70.12 108.44
CA ALA A 597 -103.83 70.68 109.71
C ALA A 597 -104.53 70.09 110.95
N THR A 598 -105.70 69.45 110.79
CA THR A 598 -106.47 68.84 111.90
C THR A 598 -107.22 67.59 111.44
N SER A 599 -106.82 66.41 111.93
CA SER A 599 -107.51 65.14 111.64
C SER A 599 -108.43 64.70 112.78
N LYS A 600 -109.51 63.98 112.47
CA LYS A 600 -110.38 63.35 113.49
C LYS A 600 -109.67 62.17 114.15
N ILE A 601 -109.53 62.22 115.47
CA ILE A 601 -109.15 61.05 116.27
C ILE A 601 -110.45 60.30 116.63
N THR A 602 -110.66 59.14 116.01
CA THR A 602 -111.79 58.25 116.29
C THR A 602 -111.40 57.17 117.32
N ASN A 603 -112.37 56.39 117.81
CA ASN A 603 -112.21 55.42 118.91
C ASN A 603 -111.72 56.01 120.25
N VAL A 604 -112.06 57.27 120.54
CA VAL A 604 -111.83 57.89 121.85
C VAL A 604 -112.90 57.43 122.84
N THR A 605 -112.48 56.63 123.82
CA THR A 605 -113.32 56.16 124.95
C THR A 605 -113.87 57.35 125.75
N ALA A 606 -115.04 57.21 126.37
CA ALA A 606 -115.66 58.27 127.17
C ALA A 606 -114.77 58.64 128.37
N GLY A 607 -114.26 59.88 128.39
CA GLY A 607 -113.35 60.38 129.43
C GLY A 607 -114.03 60.57 130.79
N ASN A 608 -113.32 60.37 131.89
CA ASN A 608 -113.97 60.38 133.21
C ASN A 608 -114.36 61.81 133.64
N LEU A 609 -115.66 62.11 133.81
CA LEU A 609 -116.16 63.47 134.02
C LEU A 609 -116.03 63.94 135.48
N THR A 610 -114.79 64.17 135.92
CA THR A 610 -114.48 64.79 137.22
C THR A 610 -113.68 66.08 137.03
N ALA A 611 -113.71 66.98 138.01
CA ALA A 611 -113.16 68.35 137.89
C ALA A 611 -111.64 68.43 137.65
N GLY A 612 -110.89 67.32 137.77
CA GLY A 612 -109.46 67.24 137.50
C GLY A 612 -109.09 66.33 136.30
N SER A 613 -110.07 65.92 135.49
CA SER A 613 -109.82 64.98 134.40
C SER A 613 -109.10 65.63 133.22
N THR A 614 -108.08 64.92 132.72
CA THR A 614 -107.35 65.25 131.48
C THR A 614 -107.77 64.37 130.30
N ASP A 615 -108.80 63.53 130.48
CA ASP A 615 -109.30 62.65 129.41
C ASP A 615 -110.03 63.45 128.34
N ALA A 616 -109.84 63.07 127.07
CA ALA A 616 -110.61 63.64 125.97
C ALA A 616 -112.08 63.21 126.07
N VAL A 617 -112.98 64.17 126.30
CA VAL A 617 -114.43 63.90 126.30
C VAL A 617 -114.92 63.63 124.88
N ASN A 618 -115.75 62.60 124.71
CA ASN A 618 -116.24 62.20 123.38
C ASN A 618 -117.69 62.67 123.12
N GLY A 619 -118.15 62.50 121.88
CA GLY A 619 -119.42 63.06 121.42
C GLY A 619 -120.67 62.54 122.16
N SER A 620 -120.66 61.32 122.71
CA SER A 620 -121.84 60.81 123.44
C SER A 620 -122.00 61.46 124.80
N GLN A 621 -120.91 61.91 125.43
CA GLN A 621 -120.94 62.59 126.72
C GLN A 621 -121.58 63.97 126.62
N LEU A 622 -121.20 64.75 125.60
CA LEU A 622 -121.78 66.07 125.35
C LEU A 622 -123.27 65.97 124.91
N LYS A 623 -123.65 64.89 124.22
CA LYS A 623 -125.04 64.65 123.83
C LYS A 623 -125.96 64.49 125.05
N THR A 624 -125.54 63.72 126.06
CA THR A 624 -126.28 63.57 127.33
C THR A 624 -126.51 64.90 128.05
N THR A 625 -125.52 65.80 128.04
CA THR A 625 -125.69 67.16 128.60
C THR A 625 -126.75 67.96 127.85
N ASN A 626 -126.77 67.91 126.52
CA ASN A 626 -127.74 68.65 125.70
C ASN A 626 -129.19 68.16 125.88
N ASP A 627 -129.39 66.85 126.07
CA ASP A 627 -130.72 66.27 126.24
C ASP A 627 -131.35 66.67 127.60
N ASN A 628 -130.54 66.77 128.65
CA ASN A 628 -130.97 67.31 129.95
C ASN A 628 -131.39 68.79 129.87
N VAL A 629 -130.68 69.62 129.08
CA VAL A 629 -131.05 71.04 128.88
C VAL A 629 -132.41 71.17 128.20
N THR A 630 -132.69 70.32 127.20
CA THR A 630 -133.98 70.31 126.48
C THR A 630 -135.15 70.00 127.42
N THR A 631 -134.97 69.05 128.34
CA THR A 631 -136.01 68.68 129.32
C THR A 631 -136.37 69.84 130.26
N ASN A 632 -135.37 70.61 130.72
CA ASN A 632 -135.61 71.79 131.56
C ASN A 632 -136.39 72.90 130.82
N THR A 633 -136.17 73.08 129.51
CA THR A 633 -136.92 74.05 128.70
C THR A 633 -138.41 73.75 128.67
N THR A 634 -138.80 72.47 128.53
CA THR A 634 -140.21 72.04 128.51
C THR A 634 -140.91 72.31 129.85
N ASN A 635 -140.24 72.07 130.98
CA ASN A 635 -140.81 72.31 132.31
C ASN A 635 -141.09 73.80 132.58
N ILE A 636 -140.26 74.70 132.03
CA ILE A 636 -140.44 76.15 132.17
C ILE A 636 -141.71 76.63 131.45
N ALA A 637 -141.99 76.11 130.24
CA ALA A 637 -143.17 76.47 129.47
C ALA A 637 -144.49 76.13 130.20
N THR A 638 -144.57 74.96 130.83
CA THR A 638 -145.76 74.52 131.58
C THR A 638 -146.08 75.44 132.77
N ASN A 639 -145.06 75.92 133.49
CA ASN A 639 -145.25 76.86 134.59
C ASN A 639 -145.79 78.22 134.13
N THR A 640 -145.42 78.68 132.92
CA THR A 640 -145.92 79.93 132.35
C THR A 640 -147.44 79.88 132.13
N THR A 641 -147.97 78.78 131.58
CA THR A 641 -149.41 78.62 131.33
C THR A 641 -150.24 78.68 132.61
N ASN A 642 -149.74 78.10 133.71
CA ASN A 642 -150.41 78.12 135.01
C ASN A 642 -150.53 79.54 135.59
N ILE A 643 -149.57 80.43 135.30
CA ILE A 643 -149.58 81.84 135.74
C ILE A 643 -150.56 82.68 134.90
N THR A 644 -150.67 82.41 133.59
CA THR A 644 -151.59 83.13 132.70
C THR A 644 -153.04 82.97 133.15
N ASN A 645 -153.47 81.74 133.44
CA ASN A 645 -154.85 81.46 133.88
C ASN A 645 -155.22 82.13 135.22
N LEU A 646 -154.24 82.42 136.08
CA LEU A 646 -154.45 83.16 137.33
C LEU A 646 -154.63 84.67 137.08
N THR A 647 -154.13 85.18 135.96
CA THR A 647 -154.14 86.61 135.60
C THR A 647 -155.48 87.05 135.01
N ASP A 648 -156.06 86.23 134.13
CA ASP A 648 -157.31 86.57 133.42
C ASP A 648 -158.52 86.65 134.36
N ALA A 649 -158.54 85.85 135.44
CA ALA A 649 -159.56 85.93 136.48
C ALA A 649 -159.46 87.20 137.33
N VAL A 650 -158.27 87.83 137.43
CA VAL A 650 -158.06 89.08 138.18
C VAL A 650 -158.40 90.30 137.32
N ASN A 651 -158.07 90.29 136.03
CA ASN A 651 -158.35 91.42 135.14
C ASN A 651 -159.86 91.64 134.87
N GLY A 652 -160.70 90.63 135.07
CA GLY A 652 -162.17 90.79 135.01
C GLY A 652 -162.77 91.68 136.12
N LEU A 653 -161.99 92.06 137.14
CA LEU A 653 -162.42 92.89 138.27
C LEU A 653 -162.07 94.39 138.12
N GLY A 654 -161.51 94.82 136.97
CA GLY A 654 -160.84 96.13 136.83
C GLY A 654 -161.66 97.33 136.33
N ASP A 655 -162.40 97.20 135.22
CA ASP A 655 -162.82 98.35 134.40
C ASP A 655 -164.23 98.92 134.69
N ASP A 656 -164.75 98.74 135.92
CA ASP A 656 -166.09 99.18 136.34
C ASP A 656 -166.13 100.63 136.91
N SER A 657 -165.35 101.61 136.39
CA SER A 657 -165.39 102.98 136.97
C SER A 657 -165.10 104.24 136.11
N LEU A 658 -166.18 105.01 135.89
CA LEU A 658 -166.35 106.47 136.06
C LEU A 658 -165.64 107.55 135.16
N LEU A 659 -166.44 108.09 134.22
CA LEU A 659 -167.11 109.44 134.22
C LEU A 659 -166.38 110.80 133.92
N TRP A 660 -167.01 111.54 132.97
CA TRP A 660 -167.17 113.03 132.86
C TRP A 660 -165.91 113.89 132.62
N ASN A 661 -165.93 115.06 131.96
CA ASN A 661 -166.96 115.99 131.44
C ASN A 661 -166.32 116.74 130.24
N LYS A 662 -166.97 117.17 129.15
CA LYS A 662 -168.39 117.42 128.85
C LYS A 662 -168.81 116.71 127.57
#